data_AF-A0A1V3ZYS2-F1
#
_entry.id   AF-A0A1V3ZYS2-F1
#
_cell.length_a   1.000
_cell.length_b   1.000
_cell.length_c   1.000
_cell.angle_alpha   90.00
_cell.angle_beta   90.00
_cell.angle_gamma   90.00
#
_symmetry.space_group_name_H-M   'P 1'
#
loop_
_entity.id
_entity.type
_entity.pdbx_description
1 polymer ?
#
loop_
_entity_poly.entity_id
_entity_poly.type
_entity_poly.pdbx_seq_one_letter_code
_entity_poly.pdbx_strand_id
1 'polypeptide(L)'
;MTLSFLGRIADGYGLTVRSLLSTVTEVAGQQDVVGALQSDSEVFLNAAARERVAALCRVPQVGLHRALPAWTREEPLGPSEERPAARLRNGVETVAAWGPACPGCVAARTGRVAPARVYLAAHQRVCPRHRYWLMSMPGSGGRVVGLAGCPEVVQAQEDHRRLLRHSPVAGSAFEVAEAVTAWWWAQKWPEETTWPTRLCATAPEGEEPGRWRVLARSLVTYPETVAIAGMLADQTMRRHIATQMCGHLPFCLGDLPMLISELARCLRRPWLTDRLTSCMDGPLFAWAHQCSKAAEAQDGDGQRLLWKVHPAHRPRPLADELAQHLQEVAGGEAAEAPLPKRRRGHSCQADDAFEAGLTRARAYAAARGHLATRADTLQDSFPLGTWMTNQRMLRLGMPAWRSAALRALDPYWDTPWPTLWQRTYHQARCHVAEQGPLDARGGFPGTGLSLGEWLYLQCTRYPDLHPEQQRLLARLGIDAAAARDARPRRRSQRFGEQEALAHARAWALKHGSLAGVGVSTVHEDYPLGRWLSDRRGQMGRGVLSPGRAEALTRIDPWWRPPWHLCWQRSYEHACQQLQRVGGGELGAGFALMDKPAQEWLRIQPRRYHLLLPGQHDLLDKLGLKPETATAGAQAATACASAAPVRAPGGPQGDAEGTEAVGGLPAVARHRPLGVPRVGQRPDQRVRFDSALVHARAWADVHGHLAVPRDTRQSGFALGMWLFSQRNRAKQRARQGEPSSPHLNQLAAIDPWWNPPWDLHWQRNYYRARDCMRAGRGADTVGGLPVGKDALGIWVKRQCTLYESLRPDQQHLLAAIGITPEAARARVGPRDSRRLTTTPRFDTDVAHARSYAAQHGHLAPHAGEEHEGFPIGRWLAEHRQRARKKSGTSPQARVLASLDPWWNPPWPMRWQYSYHHARTLPDTPRAARWITAQRQAWPLLHPGQQQLLADIGISVGRQLSFQRGRSCSL
;
A
#
# COMPACT_ATOMS: atom_id res chain seq x y z
N MET A 1 5.65 36.44 -21.86
CA MET A 1 4.83 35.55 -22.70
C MET A 1 5.32 35.55 -24.13
N THR A 2 5.36 34.40 -24.78
CA THR A 2 5.85 34.25 -26.16
C THR A 2 4.90 34.93 -27.14
N LEU A 3 3.58 34.77 -26.97
CA LEU A 3 2.61 35.43 -27.85
C LEU A 3 2.73 36.97 -27.83
N SER A 4 2.88 37.57 -26.66
CA SER A 4 3.04 39.03 -26.55
C SER A 4 4.36 39.52 -27.14
N PHE A 5 5.41 38.71 -27.10
CA PHE A 5 6.68 39.03 -27.74
C PHE A 5 6.55 38.99 -29.27
N LEU A 6 5.96 37.93 -29.82
CA LEU A 6 5.68 37.81 -31.25
C LEU A 6 4.74 38.90 -31.75
N GLY A 7 3.77 39.34 -30.93
CA GLY A 7 2.93 40.49 -31.24
C GLY A 7 3.71 41.76 -31.50
N ARG A 8 4.65 42.11 -30.60
CA ARG A 8 5.49 43.29 -30.78
C ARG A 8 6.43 43.19 -31.98
N ILE A 9 6.87 41.98 -32.33
CA ILE A 9 7.62 41.74 -33.56
C ILE A 9 6.72 42.00 -34.76
N ALA A 10 5.53 41.40 -34.80
CA ALA A 10 4.58 41.55 -35.89
C ALA A 10 4.22 43.02 -36.12
N ASP A 11 3.94 43.76 -35.04
CA ASP A 11 3.69 45.21 -35.09
C ASP A 11 4.86 45.98 -35.72
N GLY A 12 6.11 45.60 -35.42
CA GLY A 12 7.31 46.21 -35.98
C GLY A 12 7.47 46.01 -37.49
N TYR A 13 6.84 44.97 -38.05
CA TYR A 13 6.81 44.67 -39.48
C TYR A 13 5.47 45.01 -40.15
N GLY A 14 4.52 45.64 -39.43
CA GLY A 14 3.17 45.91 -39.95
C GLY A 14 2.35 44.65 -40.22
N LEU A 15 2.67 43.53 -39.56
CA LEU A 15 2.02 42.24 -39.72
C LEU A 15 1.07 41.94 -38.56
N THR A 16 0.08 41.09 -38.80
CA THR A 16 -0.65 40.45 -37.70
C THR A 16 0.18 39.30 -37.10
N VAL A 17 -0.07 38.95 -35.84
CA VAL A 17 0.64 37.82 -35.19
C VAL A 17 0.39 36.50 -35.92
N ARG A 18 -0.81 36.31 -36.46
CA ARG A 18 -1.15 35.14 -37.27
C ARG A 18 -0.31 35.13 -38.55
N SER A 19 -0.21 36.25 -39.26
CA SER A 19 0.63 36.39 -40.45
C SER A 19 2.10 36.11 -40.15
N LEU A 20 2.64 36.64 -39.05
CA LEU A 20 4.02 36.38 -38.63
C LEU A 20 4.25 34.88 -38.35
N LEU A 21 3.35 34.22 -37.63
CA LEU A 21 3.43 32.78 -37.35
C LEU A 21 3.36 31.95 -38.63
N SER A 22 2.46 32.33 -39.54
CA SER A 22 2.38 31.74 -40.88
C SER A 22 3.71 31.86 -41.62
N THR A 23 4.35 33.04 -41.65
CA THR A 23 5.64 33.25 -42.31
C THR A 23 6.77 32.44 -41.65
N VAL A 24 6.82 32.39 -40.32
CA VAL A 24 7.87 31.65 -39.58
C VAL A 24 7.76 30.15 -39.83
N THR A 25 6.55 29.63 -39.97
CA THR A 25 6.27 28.19 -40.18
C THR A 25 6.14 27.80 -41.65
N GLU A 26 6.28 28.74 -42.58
CA GLU A 26 6.11 28.48 -44.02
C GLU A 26 7.30 27.68 -44.57
N VAL A 27 6.98 26.56 -45.23
CA VAL A 27 7.94 25.82 -46.06
C VAL A 27 7.21 25.31 -47.30
N ALA A 28 7.66 25.72 -48.49
CA ALA A 28 7.16 25.27 -49.79
C ALA A 28 5.63 25.43 -49.95
N GLY A 29 5.08 26.56 -49.51
CA GLY A 29 3.66 26.91 -49.59
C GLY A 29 2.79 26.28 -48.50
N GLN A 30 3.35 25.51 -47.57
CA GLN A 30 2.63 24.90 -46.44
C GLN A 30 2.98 25.58 -45.11
N GLN A 31 1.99 25.74 -44.23
CA GLN A 31 2.13 26.35 -42.91
C GLN A 31 1.73 25.34 -41.83
N ASP A 32 2.54 25.23 -40.77
CA ASP A 32 2.31 24.29 -39.67
C ASP A 32 2.02 25.01 -38.35
N VAL A 33 0.82 25.60 -38.27
CA VAL A 33 0.30 26.26 -37.06
C VAL A 33 -0.93 25.51 -36.55
N VAL A 34 -0.80 24.87 -35.38
CA VAL A 34 -1.87 24.09 -34.76
C VAL A 34 -2.52 24.85 -33.61
N GLY A 35 -3.86 24.97 -33.63
CA GLY A 35 -4.66 25.57 -32.56
C GLY A 35 -5.27 26.93 -32.92
N ALA A 36 -6.27 27.35 -32.14
CA ALA A 36 -6.94 28.64 -32.35
C ALA A 36 -6.20 29.76 -31.60
N LEU A 37 -5.95 30.88 -32.29
CA LEU A 37 -5.36 32.07 -31.69
C LEU A 37 -6.42 32.80 -30.85
N GLN A 38 -6.21 32.82 -29.54
CA GLN A 38 -6.95 33.63 -28.57
C GLN A 38 -6.04 34.75 -28.04
N SER A 39 -6.65 35.79 -27.49
CA SER A 39 -5.96 36.95 -26.88
C SER A 39 -4.97 36.54 -25.79
N ASP A 40 -5.28 35.50 -25.02
CA ASP A 40 -4.46 34.96 -23.94
C ASP A 40 -3.64 33.72 -24.34
N SER A 41 -3.58 33.35 -25.62
CA SER A 41 -2.86 32.14 -26.04
C SER A 41 -1.36 32.21 -25.70
N GLU A 42 -0.77 31.05 -25.42
CA GLU A 42 0.67 30.87 -25.38
C GLU A 42 1.12 30.12 -26.65
N VAL A 43 2.30 30.51 -27.16
CA VAL A 43 2.87 29.96 -28.40
C VAL A 43 4.05 29.07 -28.05
N PHE A 44 4.00 27.83 -28.52
CA PHE A 44 5.10 26.86 -28.47
C PHE A 44 5.69 26.71 -29.87
N LEU A 45 7.01 26.82 -29.98
CA LEU A 45 7.76 26.76 -31.23
C LEU A 45 8.80 25.64 -31.13
N ASN A 46 8.96 24.87 -32.20
CA ASN A 46 10.06 23.90 -32.27
C ASN A 46 11.39 24.58 -32.64
N ALA A 47 12.49 23.83 -32.64
CA ALA A 47 13.83 24.37 -32.85
C ALA A 47 13.96 25.21 -34.14
N ALA A 48 13.50 24.68 -35.28
CA ALA A 48 13.54 25.39 -36.56
C ALA A 48 12.74 26.70 -36.57
N ALA A 49 11.54 26.72 -35.97
CA ALA A 49 10.74 27.94 -35.88
C ALA A 49 11.39 28.97 -34.93
N ARG A 50 12.03 28.53 -33.85
CA ARG A 50 12.77 29.41 -32.92
C ARG A 50 14.00 30.03 -33.57
N GLU A 51 14.71 29.30 -34.41
CA GLU A 51 15.84 29.86 -35.19
C GLU A 51 15.38 30.97 -36.12
N ARG A 52 14.28 30.76 -36.84
CA ARG A 52 13.70 31.78 -37.73
C ARG A 52 13.24 33.02 -36.97
N VAL A 53 12.58 32.86 -35.81
CA VAL A 53 12.19 34.00 -34.98
C VAL A 53 13.42 34.73 -34.42
N ALA A 54 14.44 34.01 -33.96
CA ALA A 54 15.68 34.59 -33.46
C ALA A 54 16.41 35.40 -34.53
N ALA A 55 16.47 34.88 -35.77
CA ALA A 55 17.01 35.58 -36.93
C ALA A 55 16.20 36.85 -37.25
N LEU A 56 14.87 36.75 -37.26
CA LEU A 56 13.98 37.86 -37.60
C LEU A 56 14.05 39.01 -36.59
N CYS A 57 14.16 38.72 -35.30
CA CYS A 57 14.31 39.76 -34.27
C CYS A 57 15.76 40.14 -33.95
N ARG A 58 16.75 39.48 -34.56
CA ARG A 58 18.19 39.65 -34.29
C ARG A 58 18.57 39.49 -32.82
N VAL A 59 17.85 38.65 -32.08
CA VAL A 59 18.15 38.32 -30.67
C VAL A 59 18.59 36.86 -30.57
N PRO A 60 19.80 36.56 -30.04
CA PRO A 60 20.25 35.20 -29.86
C PRO A 60 19.29 34.38 -29.01
N GLN A 61 19.12 33.10 -29.33
CA GLN A 61 18.19 32.20 -28.62
C GLN A 61 18.47 32.12 -27.12
N VAL A 62 19.72 32.26 -26.68
CA VAL A 62 20.10 32.29 -25.25
C VAL A 62 19.40 33.44 -24.51
N GLY A 63 19.30 34.61 -25.15
CA GLY A 63 18.60 35.77 -24.60
C GLY A 63 17.09 35.55 -24.54
N LEU A 64 16.51 34.96 -25.61
CA LEU A 64 15.09 34.63 -25.67
C LEU A 64 14.69 33.58 -24.63
N HIS A 65 15.51 32.54 -24.45
CA HIS A 65 15.29 31.50 -23.44
C HIS A 65 15.24 32.08 -22.02
N ARG A 66 16.13 33.02 -21.70
CA ARG A 66 16.14 33.70 -20.39
C ARG A 66 14.90 34.58 -20.19
N ALA A 67 14.43 35.25 -21.24
CA ALA A 67 13.30 36.16 -21.17
C ALA A 67 11.93 35.46 -21.27
N LEU A 68 11.88 34.29 -21.89
CA LEU A 68 10.66 33.55 -22.21
C LEU A 68 10.75 32.11 -21.68
N PRO A 69 10.34 31.85 -20.42
CA PRO A 69 10.35 30.51 -19.82
C PRO A 69 9.57 29.42 -20.60
N ALA A 70 8.62 29.78 -21.46
CA ALA A 70 7.91 28.80 -22.31
C ALA A 70 8.66 28.50 -23.63
N TRP A 71 9.73 29.21 -23.95
CA TRP A 71 10.44 29.16 -25.25
C TRP A 71 10.86 27.75 -25.64
N THR A 72 11.30 26.93 -24.68
CA THR A 72 11.78 25.55 -24.87
C THR A 72 10.93 24.51 -24.12
N ARG A 73 9.81 24.92 -23.51
CA ARG A 73 9.07 24.08 -22.55
C ARG A 73 8.32 22.93 -23.20
N GLU A 74 7.76 23.16 -24.39
CA GLU A 74 7.15 22.12 -25.23
C GLU A 74 7.57 22.34 -26.68
N GLU A 75 8.02 21.29 -27.34
CA GLU A 75 8.31 21.34 -28.78
C GLU A 75 7.13 20.72 -29.53
N PRO A 76 6.40 21.49 -30.33
CA PRO A 76 5.39 20.91 -31.20
C PRO A 76 6.06 19.98 -32.21
N LEU A 77 5.58 18.73 -32.26
CA LEU A 77 5.92 17.79 -33.32
C LEU A 77 5.14 18.20 -34.57
N GLY A 78 5.85 18.67 -35.59
CA GLY A 78 5.31 18.83 -36.95
C GLY A 78 5.30 17.49 -37.71
N PRO A 79 4.84 17.46 -38.97
CA PRO A 79 4.90 16.28 -39.84
C PRO A 79 6.32 15.70 -40.02
N SER A 80 7.36 16.51 -39.83
CA SER A 80 8.74 16.06 -39.58
C SER A 80 9.34 16.88 -38.43
N GLU A 81 10.30 16.31 -37.70
CA GLU A 81 10.99 17.00 -36.59
C GLU A 81 11.81 18.22 -37.06
N GLU A 82 12.16 18.28 -38.34
CA GLU A 82 12.98 19.33 -38.96
C GLU A 82 12.17 20.52 -39.50
N ARG A 83 10.86 20.36 -39.74
CA ARG A 83 10.02 21.44 -40.30
C ARG A 83 9.63 22.45 -39.21
N PRO A 84 9.73 23.77 -39.45
CA PRO A 84 9.33 24.78 -38.47
C PRO A 84 7.83 24.73 -38.18
N ALA A 85 7.48 24.52 -36.91
CA ALA A 85 6.10 24.33 -36.46
C ALA A 85 5.77 25.19 -35.24
N ALA A 86 4.51 25.61 -35.14
CA ALA A 86 3.97 26.36 -34.02
C ALA A 86 2.70 25.71 -33.47
N ARG A 87 2.56 25.67 -32.14
CA ARG A 87 1.33 25.24 -31.47
C ARG A 87 0.83 26.32 -30.52
N LEU A 88 -0.43 26.67 -30.70
CA LEU A 88 -1.17 27.61 -29.87
C LEU A 88 -1.93 26.81 -28.81
N ARG A 89 -1.77 27.21 -27.54
CA ARG A 89 -2.58 26.68 -26.44
C ARG A 89 -3.16 27.84 -25.62
N ASN A 90 -4.24 27.58 -24.91
CA ASN A 90 -4.81 28.55 -23.98
C ASN A 90 -3.78 28.89 -22.89
N GLY A 91 -3.44 30.17 -22.72
CA GLY A 91 -2.40 30.59 -21.78
C GLY A 91 -2.74 30.29 -20.32
N VAL A 92 -4.02 30.35 -19.94
CA VAL A 92 -4.48 30.03 -18.58
C VAL A 92 -4.30 28.55 -18.26
N GLU A 93 -4.50 27.66 -19.23
CA GLU A 93 -4.31 26.22 -19.03
C GLU A 93 -2.85 25.78 -19.03
N THR A 94 -1.97 26.54 -19.71
CA THR A 94 -0.60 26.09 -20.02
C THR A 94 0.49 26.83 -19.24
N VAL A 95 0.25 28.08 -18.86
CA VAL A 95 1.18 28.94 -18.11
C VAL A 95 0.44 29.52 -16.90
N ALA A 96 0.65 28.95 -15.71
CA ALA A 96 -0.10 29.38 -14.51
C ALA A 96 0.30 30.77 -13.96
N ALA A 97 1.37 31.39 -14.48
CA ALA A 97 2.05 32.54 -13.89
C ALA A 97 2.33 33.63 -14.94
N TRP A 98 1.31 34.34 -15.41
CA TRP A 98 1.45 35.49 -16.30
C TRP A 98 0.58 36.66 -15.87
N GLY A 99 0.84 37.85 -16.43
CA GLY A 99 -0.02 39.03 -16.29
C GLY A 99 0.42 40.15 -17.24
N PRO A 100 -0.29 41.28 -17.25
CA PRO A 100 0.13 42.45 -18.01
C PRO A 100 1.41 43.04 -17.38
N ALA A 101 2.26 43.63 -18.21
CA ALA A 101 3.36 44.44 -17.72
C ALA A 101 2.82 45.77 -17.19
N CYS A 102 3.50 46.34 -16.19
CA CYS A 102 3.16 47.65 -15.69
C CYS A 102 3.32 48.72 -16.80
N PRO A 103 2.28 49.51 -17.13
CA PRO A 103 2.34 50.51 -18.21
C PRO A 103 3.43 51.56 -17.97
N GLY A 104 3.59 52.04 -16.73
CA GLY A 104 4.65 52.99 -16.37
C GLY A 104 6.05 52.40 -16.54
N CYS A 105 6.26 51.13 -16.20
CA CYS A 105 7.54 50.45 -16.43
C CYS A 105 7.82 50.21 -17.91
N VAL A 106 6.79 49.91 -18.70
CA VAL A 106 6.93 49.75 -20.15
C VAL A 106 7.29 51.09 -20.77
N ALA A 107 6.52 52.15 -20.50
CA ALA A 107 6.79 53.50 -21.00
C ALA A 107 8.21 53.97 -20.64
N ALA A 108 8.65 53.76 -19.40
CA ALA A 108 9.99 54.12 -18.96
C ALA A 108 11.11 53.34 -19.68
N ARG A 109 10.84 52.14 -20.19
CA ARG A 109 11.84 51.31 -20.89
C ARG A 109 11.80 51.45 -22.40
N THR A 110 10.62 51.67 -22.98
CA THR A 110 10.41 51.66 -24.44
C THR A 110 10.10 53.04 -25.01
N GLY A 111 9.97 54.08 -24.19
CA GLY A 111 9.60 55.43 -24.63
C GLY A 111 8.15 55.58 -25.10
N ARG A 112 7.37 54.50 -25.07
CA ARG A 112 5.97 54.45 -25.50
C ARG A 112 5.13 53.56 -24.60
N VAL A 113 3.87 53.92 -24.41
CA VAL A 113 2.89 53.07 -23.74
C VAL A 113 2.46 51.99 -24.73
N ALA A 114 2.83 50.74 -24.48
CA ALA A 114 2.44 49.61 -25.30
C ALA A 114 1.98 48.43 -24.42
N PRO A 115 0.92 47.71 -24.80
CA PRO A 115 0.50 46.52 -24.07
C PRO A 115 1.59 45.44 -24.17
N ALA A 116 1.99 44.90 -23.03
CA ALA A 116 2.94 43.82 -22.95
C ALA A 116 2.50 42.81 -21.89
N ARG A 117 2.78 41.53 -22.12
CA ARG A 117 2.54 40.47 -21.13
C ARG A 117 3.85 39.83 -20.70
N VAL A 118 3.96 39.61 -19.40
CA VAL A 118 5.16 39.08 -18.75
C VAL A 118 4.79 37.84 -17.94
N TYR A 119 5.77 36.94 -17.77
CA TYR A 119 5.62 35.85 -16.83
C TYR A 119 5.81 36.42 -15.43
N LEU A 120 4.81 36.23 -14.57
CA LEU A 120 4.76 36.80 -13.23
C LEU A 120 4.54 35.67 -12.24
N ALA A 121 5.58 35.36 -11.47
CA ALA A 121 5.42 34.60 -10.23
C ALA A 121 4.51 35.38 -9.26
N ALA A 122 3.97 34.72 -8.23
CA ALA A 122 3.06 35.35 -7.27
C ALA A 122 3.63 36.66 -6.67
N HIS A 123 4.92 36.64 -6.29
CA HIS A 123 5.66 37.80 -5.78
C HIS A 123 6.04 38.84 -6.85
N GLN A 124 5.55 38.74 -8.09
CA GLN A 124 5.83 39.71 -9.16
C GLN A 124 4.56 40.39 -9.65
N ARG A 125 3.40 40.04 -9.08
CA ARG A 125 2.08 40.57 -9.46
C ARG A 125 1.85 42.01 -9.02
N VAL A 126 2.70 42.55 -8.15
CA VAL A 126 2.63 43.94 -7.70
C VAL A 126 3.81 44.73 -8.26
N CYS A 127 3.52 45.85 -8.92
CA CYS A 127 4.51 46.86 -9.25
C CYS A 127 4.57 47.89 -8.10
N PRO A 128 5.58 47.85 -7.22
CA PRO A 128 5.65 48.77 -6.08
C PRO A 128 5.90 50.22 -6.53
N ARG A 129 6.67 50.42 -7.60
CA ARG A 129 7.01 51.75 -8.13
C ARG A 129 5.79 52.55 -8.59
N HIS A 130 4.86 51.88 -9.28
CA HIS A 130 3.67 52.51 -9.85
C HIS A 130 2.38 52.09 -9.14
N ARG A 131 2.48 51.35 -8.03
CA ARG A 131 1.36 50.89 -7.20
C ARG A 131 0.23 50.24 -8.01
N TYR A 132 0.60 49.26 -8.82
CA TYR A 132 -0.34 48.49 -9.63
C TYR A 132 -0.31 47.00 -9.30
N TRP A 133 -1.49 46.38 -9.30
CA TRP A 133 -1.62 44.94 -9.41
C TRP A 133 -1.77 44.53 -10.87
N LEU A 134 -1.01 43.51 -11.26
CA LEU A 134 -0.87 43.00 -12.61
C LEU A 134 -1.70 41.71 -12.73
N MET A 135 -2.99 41.88 -13.00
CA MET A 135 -3.98 40.80 -12.96
C MET A 135 -4.00 39.99 -14.25
N SER A 136 -3.82 38.67 -14.13
CA SER A 136 -4.16 37.73 -15.20
C SER A 136 -5.67 37.67 -15.38
N MET A 137 -6.13 37.75 -16.62
CA MET A 137 -7.55 37.69 -16.98
C MET A 137 -7.73 36.68 -18.11
N PRO A 138 -8.43 35.55 -17.88
CA PRO A 138 -8.72 34.57 -18.92
C PRO A 138 -9.41 35.22 -20.14
N GLY A 139 -8.96 34.85 -21.33
CA GLY A 139 -9.53 35.38 -22.58
C GLY A 139 -9.23 36.86 -22.85
N SER A 140 -8.28 37.48 -22.16
CA SER A 140 -7.86 38.87 -22.45
C SER A 140 -6.36 39.11 -22.29
N GLY A 141 -5.91 40.34 -22.55
CA GLY A 141 -4.51 40.75 -22.37
C GLY A 141 -4.05 40.88 -20.91
N GLY A 142 -4.93 40.57 -19.94
CA GLY A 142 -4.74 40.93 -18.54
C GLY A 142 -5.26 42.33 -18.22
N ARG A 143 -5.34 42.67 -16.94
CA ARG A 143 -5.79 44.00 -16.48
C ARG A 143 -4.85 44.53 -15.40
N VAL A 144 -4.62 45.84 -15.44
CA VAL A 144 -3.85 46.56 -14.42
C VAL A 144 -4.84 47.21 -13.46
N VAL A 145 -4.66 47.03 -12.15
CA VAL A 145 -5.55 47.56 -11.11
C VAL A 145 -4.76 48.51 -10.22
N GLY A 146 -5.26 49.72 -10.01
CA GLY A 146 -4.64 50.71 -9.12
C GLY A 146 -4.71 50.28 -7.66
N LEU A 147 -3.63 50.49 -6.91
CA LEU A 147 -3.53 50.13 -5.49
C LEU A 147 -3.57 51.35 -4.55
N ALA A 148 -4.05 52.50 -5.03
CA ALA A 148 -4.12 53.72 -4.23
C ALA A 148 -4.95 53.52 -2.95
N GLY A 149 -6.08 52.82 -3.05
CA GLY A 149 -6.95 52.47 -1.91
C GLY A 149 -6.53 51.22 -1.13
N CYS A 150 -5.41 50.58 -1.48
CA CYS A 150 -4.95 49.34 -0.83
C CYS A 150 -3.40 49.34 -0.63
N PRO A 151 -2.83 50.29 0.12
CA PRO A 151 -1.38 50.37 0.36
C PRO A 151 -0.81 49.10 1.01
N GLU A 152 -1.60 48.37 1.78
CA GLU A 152 -1.21 47.10 2.42
C GLU A 152 -0.82 46.01 1.42
N VAL A 153 -1.35 46.04 0.19
CA VAL A 153 -0.97 45.10 -0.88
C VAL A 153 0.47 45.37 -1.34
N VAL A 154 0.87 46.63 -1.37
CA VAL A 154 2.24 47.05 -1.69
C VAL A 154 3.18 46.67 -0.55
N GLN A 155 2.77 46.86 0.71
CA GLN A 155 3.59 46.43 1.84
C GLN A 155 3.79 44.91 1.88
N ALA A 156 2.71 44.15 1.67
CA ALA A 156 2.78 42.69 1.62
C ALA A 156 3.70 42.19 0.49
N GLN A 157 3.77 42.92 -0.62
CA GLN A 157 4.72 42.61 -1.69
C GLN A 157 6.18 42.73 -1.25
N GLU A 158 6.52 43.73 -0.45
CA GLU A 158 7.87 43.88 0.11
C GLU A 158 8.19 42.78 1.12
N ASP A 159 7.22 42.44 1.98
CA ASP A 159 7.33 41.35 2.95
C ASP A 159 7.54 40.00 2.26
N HIS A 160 6.80 39.73 1.19
CA HIS A 160 6.97 38.50 0.41
C HIS A 160 8.38 38.41 -0.20
N ARG A 161 8.91 39.53 -0.75
CA ARG A 161 10.29 39.57 -1.27
C ARG A 161 11.33 39.40 -0.16
N ARG A 162 11.08 39.97 1.03
CA ARG A 162 11.93 39.72 2.21
C ARG A 162 11.89 38.24 2.57
N LEU A 163 10.71 37.63 2.67
CA LEU A 163 10.56 36.22 3.04
C LEU A 163 11.28 35.28 2.05
N LEU A 164 11.13 35.49 0.74
CA LEU A 164 11.81 34.71 -0.30
C LEU A 164 13.33 34.80 -0.24
N ARG A 165 13.90 35.89 0.27
CA ARG A 165 15.36 36.06 0.44
C ARG A 165 15.89 35.33 1.67
N HIS A 166 15.12 35.26 2.75
CA HIS A 166 15.58 34.74 4.04
C HIS A 166 15.18 33.29 4.31
N SER A 167 14.20 32.75 3.56
CA SER A 167 13.70 31.39 3.81
C SER A 167 13.62 30.57 2.51
N PRO A 168 14.31 29.41 2.43
CA PRO A 168 14.26 28.55 1.25
C PRO A 168 12.89 27.86 1.06
N VAL A 169 12.07 27.79 2.12
CA VAL A 169 10.72 27.20 2.07
C VAL A 169 9.62 28.23 1.77
N ALA A 170 9.97 29.52 1.62
CA ALA A 170 9.03 30.61 1.44
C ALA A 170 8.05 30.40 0.28
N GLY A 171 8.54 29.90 -0.87
CA GLY A 171 7.68 29.62 -2.02
C GLY A 171 6.63 28.56 -1.71
N SER A 172 7.03 27.47 -1.06
CA SER A 172 6.11 26.39 -0.69
C SER A 172 5.17 26.78 0.46
N ALA A 173 5.64 27.62 1.41
CA ALA A 173 4.81 28.21 2.44
C ALA A 173 3.73 29.13 1.85
N PHE A 174 4.08 29.91 0.82
CA PHE A 174 3.13 30.75 0.09
C PHE A 174 2.06 29.92 -0.62
N GLU A 175 2.41 28.80 -1.26
CA GLU A 175 1.41 27.90 -1.89
C GLU A 175 0.41 27.34 -0.87
N VAL A 176 0.88 26.94 0.32
CA VAL A 176 -0.01 26.50 1.40
C VAL A 176 -0.88 27.66 1.89
N ALA A 177 -0.30 28.84 2.10
CA ALA A 177 -1.04 30.02 2.53
C ALA A 177 -2.11 30.46 1.52
N GLU A 178 -1.82 30.39 0.22
CA GLU A 178 -2.78 30.71 -0.85
C GLU A 178 -3.94 29.72 -0.85
N ALA A 179 -3.67 28.43 -0.60
CA ALA A 179 -4.72 27.45 -0.40
C ALA A 179 -5.59 27.78 0.84
N VAL A 180 -4.98 28.21 1.94
CA VAL A 180 -5.68 28.62 3.17
C VAL A 180 -6.62 29.79 2.92
N THR A 181 -6.10 30.89 2.35
CA THR A 181 -6.92 32.09 2.09
C THR A 181 -7.98 31.83 1.03
N ALA A 182 -7.70 31.02 0.00
CA ALA A 182 -8.71 30.61 -0.97
C ALA A 182 -9.81 29.74 -0.35
N TRP A 183 -9.46 28.87 0.60
CA TRP A 183 -10.44 28.07 1.33
C TRP A 183 -11.33 28.95 2.23
N TRP A 184 -10.74 29.89 2.98
CA TRP A 184 -11.50 30.87 3.78
C TRP A 184 -12.37 31.80 2.93
N TRP A 185 -11.88 32.23 1.77
CA TRP A 185 -12.64 33.04 0.80
C TRP A 185 -13.97 32.40 0.38
N ALA A 186 -13.97 31.07 0.23
CA ALA A 186 -15.14 30.30 -0.18
C ALA A 186 -16.20 30.18 0.93
N GLN A 187 -15.81 30.32 2.20
CA GLN A 187 -16.70 30.14 3.36
C GLN A 187 -17.62 31.35 3.64
N LYS A 188 -17.35 32.52 3.04
CA LYS A 188 -18.17 33.75 3.18
C LYS A 188 -18.49 34.09 4.63
N TRP A 189 -17.47 34.33 5.44
CA TRP A 189 -17.65 34.67 6.85
C TRP A 189 -18.31 36.04 7.04
N PRO A 190 -19.39 36.14 7.85
CA PRO A 190 -20.09 37.41 8.07
C PRO A 190 -19.25 38.42 8.87
N GLU A 191 -18.33 37.98 9.73
CA GLU A 191 -17.44 38.83 10.51
C GLU A 191 -16.29 39.44 9.68
N GLU A 192 -16.08 38.96 8.45
CA GLU A 192 -15.01 39.42 7.57
C GLU A 192 -15.40 40.74 6.88
N THR A 193 -14.83 41.85 7.37
CA THR A 193 -15.08 43.20 6.85
C THR A 193 -13.97 43.71 5.93
N THR A 194 -12.74 43.25 6.11
CA THR A 194 -11.56 43.80 5.41
C THR A 194 -11.56 43.42 3.94
N TRP A 195 -11.88 42.17 3.62
CA TRP A 195 -11.94 41.71 2.23
C TRP A 195 -13.03 42.42 1.39
N PRO A 196 -14.28 42.57 1.88
CA PRO A 196 -15.27 43.43 1.22
C PRO A 196 -14.79 44.86 0.99
N THR A 197 -14.18 45.51 1.97
CA THR A 197 -13.66 46.88 1.81
C THR A 197 -12.62 46.98 0.69
N ARG A 198 -11.66 46.04 0.63
CA ARG A 198 -10.66 46.02 -0.46
C ARG A 198 -11.27 45.68 -1.81
N LEU A 199 -12.28 44.81 -1.86
CA LEU A 199 -13.02 44.53 -3.10
C LEU A 199 -13.63 45.82 -3.66
N CYS A 200 -14.33 46.58 -2.82
CA CYS A 200 -14.91 47.87 -3.20
C CYS A 200 -13.84 48.88 -3.63
N ALA A 201 -12.74 49.00 -2.89
CA ALA A 201 -11.66 49.95 -3.18
C ALA A 201 -10.88 49.64 -4.48
N THR A 202 -10.99 48.42 -5.00
CA THR A 202 -10.25 47.96 -6.20
C THR A 202 -11.15 47.67 -7.39
N ALA A 203 -12.47 47.74 -7.21
CA ALA A 203 -13.46 47.49 -8.25
C ALA A 203 -13.32 48.53 -9.37
N PRO A 204 -13.12 48.10 -10.63
CA PRO A 204 -13.15 48.99 -11.78
C PRO A 204 -14.56 49.58 -11.97
N GLU A 205 -14.63 50.79 -12.51
CA GLU A 205 -15.90 51.42 -12.84
C GLU A 205 -16.72 50.54 -13.81
N GLY A 206 -18.00 50.34 -13.48
CA GLY A 206 -18.92 49.53 -14.28
C GLY A 206 -18.71 48.01 -14.23
N GLU A 207 -17.77 47.49 -13.42
CA GLU A 207 -17.58 46.04 -13.28
C GLU A 207 -18.65 45.42 -12.37
N GLU A 208 -19.21 44.29 -12.80
CA GLU A 208 -20.22 43.55 -12.04
C GLU A 208 -19.61 42.99 -10.72
N PRO A 209 -20.19 43.27 -9.54
CA PRO A 209 -19.59 42.95 -8.24
C PRO A 209 -19.28 41.46 -8.03
N GLY A 210 -20.17 40.57 -8.48
CA GLY A 210 -19.99 39.11 -8.39
C GLY A 210 -18.82 38.62 -9.23
N ARG A 211 -18.73 39.07 -10.48
CA ARG A 211 -17.60 38.78 -11.37
C ARG A 211 -16.30 39.34 -10.82
N TRP A 212 -16.32 40.57 -10.27
CA TRP A 212 -15.15 41.16 -9.64
C TRP A 212 -14.69 40.36 -8.42
N ARG A 213 -15.62 39.86 -7.59
CA ARG A 213 -15.32 38.99 -6.45
C ARG A 213 -14.53 37.75 -6.88
N VAL A 214 -14.87 37.14 -8.01
CA VAL A 214 -14.12 35.97 -8.52
C VAL A 214 -12.72 36.38 -8.99
N LEU A 215 -12.63 37.44 -9.79
CA LEU A 215 -11.37 37.93 -10.38
C LEU A 215 -10.36 38.43 -9.35
N ALA A 216 -10.82 39.21 -8.38
CA ALA A 216 -9.98 39.94 -7.45
C ALA A 216 -9.54 39.11 -6.24
N ARG A 217 -9.93 37.82 -6.12
CA ARG A 217 -9.57 36.97 -4.96
C ARG A 217 -8.08 37.07 -4.59
N SER A 218 -7.20 36.88 -5.59
CA SER A 218 -5.75 36.84 -5.35
C SER A 218 -5.18 38.20 -4.95
N LEU A 219 -5.78 39.30 -5.43
CA LEU A 219 -5.42 40.68 -5.06
C LEU A 219 -5.84 40.96 -3.62
N VAL A 220 -7.11 40.69 -3.31
CA VAL A 220 -7.75 41.06 -2.04
C VAL A 220 -7.18 40.27 -0.87
N THR A 221 -6.89 38.99 -1.07
CA THR A 221 -6.35 38.09 -0.04
C THR A 221 -4.82 38.10 0.04
N TYR A 222 -4.13 38.83 -0.84
CA TYR A 222 -2.66 38.83 -0.91
C TYR A 222 -1.99 39.20 0.42
N PRO A 223 -2.41 40.26 1.14
CA PRO A 223 -1.79 40.62 2.40
C PRO A 223 -1.87 39.51 3.45
N GLU A 224 -3.05 38.90 3.63
CA GLU A 224 -3.21 37.77 4.57
C GLU A 224 -2.41 36.55 4.11
N THR A 225 -2.35 36.30 2.79
CA THR A 225 -1.59 35.17 2.24
C THR A 225 -0.10 35.28 2.56
N VAL A 226 0.49 36.47 2.41
CA VAL A 226 1.90 36.70 2.74
C VAL A 226 2.15 36.60 4.24
N ALA A 227 1.26 37.16 5.07
CA ALA A 227 1.38 37.09 6.53
C ALA A 227 1.33 35.63 7.03
N ILE A 228 0.38 34.84 6.53
CA ILE A 228 0.29 33.40 6.84
C ILE A 228 1.55 32.69 6.35
N ALA A 229 2.02 32.94 5.11
CA ALA A 229 3.22 32.31 4.59
C ALA A 229 4.46 32.59 5.47
N GLY A 230 4.61 33.81 5.99
CA GLY A 230 5.67 34.16 6.93
C GLY A 230 5.59 33.34 8.22
N MET A 231 4.40 33.22 8.81
CA MET A 231 4.16 32.43 10.02
C MET A 231 4.39 30.92 9.80
N LEU A 232 3.92 30.36 8.68
CA LEU A 232 4.13 28.94 8.36
C LEU A 232 5.61 28.63 8.11
N ALA A 233 6.36 29.56 7.50
CA ALA A 233 7.78 29.42 7.24
C ALA A 233 8.63 29.51 8.52
N ASP A 234 8.16 30.20 9.55
CA ASP A 234 8.87 30.39 10.81
C ASP A 234 9.19 29.03 11.47
N GLN A 235 10.49 28.81 11.73
CA GLN A 235 10.97 27.60 12.37
C GLN A 235 10.62 27.57 13.86
N THR A 236 10.55 28.73 14.51
CA THR A 236 10.21 28.85 15.93
C THR A 236 8.76 28.41 16.13
N MET A 237 7.82 28.97 15.36
CA MET A 237 6.42 28.52 15.33
C MET A 237 6.28 27.01 15.14
N ARG A 238 6.96 26.42 14.15
CA ARG A 238 6.89 24.97 13.88
C ARG A 238 7.41 24.10 15.03
N ARG A 239 8.47 24.55 15.73
CA ARG A 239 8.96 23.86 16.93
C ARG A 239 7.95 23.93 18.08
N HIS A 240 7.32 25.08 18.29
CA HIS A 240 6.29 25.21 19.33
C HIS A 240 5.08 24.31 19.08
N ILE A 241 4.62 24.21 17.83
CA ILE A 241 3.55 23.26 17.45
C ILE A 241 3.95 21.83 17.80
N ALA A 242 5.20 21.44 17.53
CA ALA A 242 5.69 20.11 17.86
C ALA A 242 5.75 19.85 19.37
N THR A 243 6.23 20.82 20.16
CA THR A 243 6.32 20.68 21.63
C THR A 243 4.94 20.62 22.27
N GLN A 244 3.98 21.41 21.78
CA GLN A 244 2.64 21.48 22.37
C GLN A 244 1.86 20.16 22.22
N MET A 245 2.13 19.41 21.16
CA MET A 245 1.45 18.14 20.92
C MET A 245 2.05 16.95 21.70
N CYS A 246 3.22 17.10 22.34
CA CYS A 246 3.86 16.05 23.13
C CYS A 246 3.94 14.66 22.43
N GLY A 247 4.17 14.63 21.10
CA GLY A 247 4.20 13.39 20.32
C GLY A 247 2.84 12.87 19.85
N HIS A 248 1.80 13.69 19.95
CA HIS A 248 0.48 13.41 19.37
C HIS A 248 0.25 14.16 18.05
N LEU A 249 -0.77 13.74 17.32
CA LEU A 249 -1.29 14.47 16.16
C LEU A 249 -2.53 15.26 16.60
N PRO A 250 -2.75 16.48 16.09
CA PRO A 250 -3.93 17.27 16.44
C PRO A 250 -5.21 16.59 15.94
N PHE A 251 -6.26 16.61 16.77
CA PHE A 251 -7.62 16.21 16.40
C PHE A 251 -8.37 17.37 15.76
N CYS A 252 -8.23 18.58 16.31
CA CYS A 252 -8.68 19.83 15.70
C CYS A 252 -7.60 20.92 15.80
N LEU A 253 -7.78 22.04 15.11
CA LEU A 253 -6.87 23.19 15.29
C LEU A 253 -6.96 23.78 16.71
N GLY A 254 -8.06 23.56 17.44
CA GLY A 254 -8.19 23.93 18.86
C GLY A 254 -7.20 23.22 19.79
N ASP A 255 -6.57 22.13 19.36
CA ASP A 255 -5.43 21.52 20.06
C ASP A 255 -4.14 22.34 19.91
N LEU A 256 -4.17 23.37 19.05
CA LEU A 256 -3.08 24.28 18.72
C LEU A 256 -3.43 25.75 19.04
N PRO A 257 -3.83 26.10 20.29
CA PRO A 257 -4.22 27.47 20.67
C PRO A 257 -3.20 28.54 20.28
N MET A 258 -1.90 28.30 20.45
CA MET A 258 -0.88 29.28 20.09
C MET A 258 -0.88 29.61 18.59
N LEU A 259 -1.00 28.60 17.72
CA LEU A 259 -1.11 28.82 16.27
C LEU A 259 -2.34 29.67 15.92
N ILE A 260 -3.49 29.35 16.53
CA ILE A 260 -4.73 30.09 16.29
C ILE A 260 -4.63 31.53 16.80
N SER A 261 -4.15 31.73 18.03
CA SER A 261 -4.00 33.06 18.63
C SER A 261 -3.01 33.93 17.85
N GLU A 262 -1.89 33.36 17.41
CA GLU A 262 -0.92 34.07 16.58
C GLU A 262 -1.48 34.42 15.20
N LEU A 263 -2.26 33.53 14.58
CA LEU A 263 -3.00 33.85 13.34
C LEU A 263 -3.99 35.00 13.55
N ALA A 264 -4.83 34.91 14.57
CA ALA A 264 -5.83 35.94 14.88
C ALA A 264 -5.17 37.30 15.14
N ARG A 265 -4.03 37.31 15.86
CA ARG A 265 -3.23 38.50 16.14
C ARG A 265 -2.57 39.06 14.88
N CYS A 266 -1.85 38.23 14.12
CA CYS A 266 -1.12 38.65 12.92
C CYS A 266 -2.06 39.19 11.83
N LEU A 267 -3.25 38.59 11.70
CA LEU A 267 -4.24 38.99 10.70
C LEU A 267 -5.22 40.06 11.21
N ARG A 268 -5.09 40.50 12.48
CA ARG A 268 -5.98 41.45 13.16
C ARG A 268 -7.45 41.05 13.09
N ARG A 269 -7.73 39.77 13.31
CA ARG A 269 -9.07 39.14 13.23
C ARG A 269 -9.28 38.25 14.45
N PRO A 270 -9.68 38.82 15.61
CA PRO A 270 -9.84 38.04 16.84
C PRO A 270 -10.87 36.92 16.71
N TRP A 271 -11.93 37.14 15.93
CA TRP A 271 -12.99 36.17 15.64
C TRP A 271 -12.50 34.90 14.91
N LEU A 272 -11.30 34.90 14.33
CA LEU A 272 -10.70 33.67 13.76
C LEU A 272 -10.52 32.59 14.81
N THR A 273 -10.33 32.97 16.08
CA THR A 273 -10.13 32.02 17.17
C THR A 273 -11.32 31.07 17.28
N ASP A 274 -12.53 31.62 17.31
CA ASP A 274 -13.77 30.85 17.44
C ASP A 274 -14.02 29.98 16.20
N ARG A 275 -13.76 30.53 15.00
CA ARG A 275 -13.95 29.80 13.73
C ARG A 275 -12.97 28.64 13.55
N LEU A 276 -11.72 28.78 14.02
CA LEU A 276 -10.69 27.78 13.81
C LEU A 276 -10.66 26.72 14.92
N THR A 277 -11.12 27.00 16.13
CA THR A 277 -11.02 26.06 17.27
C THR A 277 -11.64 24.68 16.97
N SER A 278 -12.77 24.63 16.27
CA SER A 278 -13.45 23.37 15.90
C SER A 278 -13.05 22.83 14.52
N CYS A 279 -12.10 23.47 13.85
CA CYS A 279 -11.71 23.10 12.49
C CYS A 279 -10.85 21.82 12.51
N MET A 280 -11.30 20.79 11.78
CA MET A 280 -10.60 19.49 11.65
C MET A 280 -10.29 19.15 10.19
N ASP A 281 -10.40 20.11 9.28
CA ASP A 281 -10.14 19.92 7.85
C ASP A 281 -9.62 21.20 7.19
N GLY A 282 -9.41 21.13 5.88
CA GLY A 282 -8.85 22.22 5.12
C GLY A 282 -7.30 22.25 5.13
N PRO A 283 -6.73 23.16 4.33
CA PRO A 283 -5.28 23.22 4.12
C PRO A 283 -4.49 23.60 5.38
N LEU A 284 -5.03 24.45 6.26
CA LEU A 284 -4.34 24.84 7.49
C LEU A 284 -4.23 23.66 8.48
N PHE A 285 -5.33 22.93 8.69
CA PHE A 285 -5.32 21.71 9.50
C PHE A 285 -4.40 20.64 8.90
N ALA A 286 -4.44 20.45 7.57
CA ALA A 286 -3.56 19.50 6.90
C ALA A 286 -2.08 19.85 7.08
N TRP A 287 -1.70 21.13 6.96
CA TRP A 287 -0.35 21.60 7.24
C TRP A 287 0.02 21.38 8.71
N ALA A 288 -0.83 21.76 9.66
CA ALA A 288 -0.57 21.61 11.09
C ALA A 288 -0.37 20.13 11.48
N HIS A 289 -1.21 19.24 10.97
CA HIS A 289 -1.08 17.80 11.15
C HIS A 289 0.25 17.27 10.56
N GLN A 290 0.67 17.72 9.37
CA GLN A 290 1.95 17.32 8.80
C GLN A 290 3.14 17.94 9.56
N CYS A 291 2.98 19.14 10.12
CA CYS A 291 4.00 19.80 10.95
C CYS A 291 4.29 18.97 12.21
N SER A 292 3.26 18.54 12.93
CA SER A 292 3.40 17.66 14.10
C SER A 292 4.07 16.33 13.72
N LYS A 293 3.70 15.76 12.55
CA LYS A 293 4.30 14.50 12.06
C LYS A 293 5.77 14.65 11.62
N ALA A 294 6.10 15.75 10.97
CA ALA A 294 7.45 16.03 10.49
C ALA A 294 8.44 16.29 11.64
N ALA A 295 7.95 16.76 12.79
CA ALA A 295 8.79 16.92 13.97
C ALA A 295 9.27 15.59 14.57
N GLU A 296 8.54 14.49 14.35
CA GLU A 296 8.92 13.14 14.82
C GLU A 296 9.84 12.40 13.84
N ALA A 297 9.87 12.80 12.56
CA ALA A 297 10.59 12.10 11.50
C ALA A 297 11.76 12.94 10.97
N GLN A 298 13.00 12.51 11.23
CA GLN A 298 14.23 13.15 10.72
C GLN A 298 14.49 12.93 9.21
N ASP A 299 13.52 12.35 8.47
CA ASP A 299 13.69 11.93 7.08
C ASP A 299 13.23 13.00 6.09
N GLY A 300 13.96 13.16 4.97
CA GLY A 300 13.71 14.22 3.97
C GLY A 300 12.32 14.19 3.30
N ASP A 301 11.63 13.05 3.32
CA ASP A 301 10.28 12.92 2.79
C ASP A 301 9.21 13.61 3.66
N GLY A 302 9.42 13.70 4.98
CA GLY A 302 8.50 14.41 5.89
C GLY A 302 8.43 15.90 5.56
N GLN A 303 9.57 16.49 5.21
CA GLN A 303 9.69 17.90 4.83
C GLN A 303 9.02 18.19 3.47
N ARG A 304 9.04 17.24 2.54
CA ARG A 304 8.31 17.34 1.26
C ARG A 304 6.80 17.26 1.45
N LEU A 305 6.33 16.42 2.37
CA LEU A 305 4.91 16.25 2.66
C LEU A 305 4.31 17.44 3.42
N LEU A 306 5.10 18.12 4.26
CA LEU A 306 4.67 19.32 5.00
C LEU A 306 4.09 20.39 4.08
N TRP A 307 4.73 20.63 2.94
CA TRP A 307 4.34 21.69 2.01
C TRP A 307 3.41 21.22 0.89
N LYS A 308 2.92 19.98 0.96
CA LYS A 308 2.08 19.41 -0.08
C LYS A 308 0.65 19.93 0.03
N VAL A 309 0.26 20.80 -0.91
CA VAL A 309 -1.15 21.18 -1.09
C VAL A 309 -1.90 20.08 -1.83
N HIS A 310 -2.82 19.42 -1.14
CA HIS A 310 -3.70 18.40 -1.71
C HIS A 310 -4.61 18.99 -2.81
N PRO A 311 -4.89 18.25 -3.90
CA PRO A 311 -5.72 18.74 -5.00
C PRO A 311 -7.08 19.31 -4.58
N ALA A 312 -7.74 18.71 -3.56
CA ALA A 312 -9.02 19.18 -3.05
C ALA A 312 -8.96 20.58 -2.40
N HIS A 313 -7.79 20.99 -1.92
CA HIS A 313 -7.57 22.29 -1.28
C HIS A 313 -6.91 23.31 -2.22
N ARG A 314 -6.55 22.91 -3.45
CA ARG A 314 -5.95 23.86 -4.39
C ARG A 314 -7.01 24.86 -4.87
N PRO A 315 -6.67 26.16 -4.94
CA PRO A 315 -7.55 27.14 -5.57
C PRO A 315 -7.93 26.66 -6.97
N ARG A 316 -9.21 26.80 -7.34
CA ARG A 316 -9.60 26.46 -8.70
C ARG A 316 -8.99 27.46 -9.68
N PRO A 317 -8.67 27.03 -10.91
CA PRO A 317 -8.26 27.95 -11.97
C PRO A 317 -9.30 29.05 -12.16
N LEU A 318 -8.83 30.28 -12.36
CA LEU A 318 -9.70 31.44 -12.46
C LEU A 318 -10.71 31.33 -13.62
N ALA A 319 -10.33 30.69 -14.72
CA ALA A 319 -11.23 30.42 -15.85
C ALA A 319 -12.41 29.52 -15.46
N ASP A 320 -12.17 28.49 -14.65
CA ASP A 320 -13.22 27.56 -14.21
C ASP A 320 -14.21 28.26 -13.26
N GLU A 321 -13.71 29.10 -12.36
CA GLU A 321 -14.54 29.88 -11.44
C GLU A 321 -15.37 30.94 -12.20
N LEU A 322 -14.81 31.59 -13.22
CA LEU A 322 -15.54 32.53 -14.07
C LEU A 322 -16.64 31.84 -14.86
N ALA A 323 -16.35 30.68 -15.45
CA ALA A 323 -17.34 29.91 -16.19
C ALA A 323 -18.50 29.50 -15.28
N GLN A 324 -18.21 29.08 -14.04
CA GLN A 324 -19.24 28.77 -13.06
C GLN A 324 -20.09 30.00 -12.72
N HIS A 325 -19.49 31.15 -12.44
CA HIS A 325 -20.22 32.39 -12.15
C HIS A 325 -21.13 32.82 -13.31
N LEU A 326 -20.61 32.76 -14.55
CA LEU A 326 -21.41 33.09 -15.74
C LEU A 326 -22.62 32.17 -15.90
N GLN A 327 -22.47 30.89 -15.56
CA GLN A 327 -23.58 29.93 -15.60
C GLN A 327 -24.61 30.19 -14.49
N GLU A 328 -24.15 30.54 -13.28
CA GLU A 328 -25.01 30.91 -12.15
C GLU A 328 -25.83 32.19 -12.43
N VAL A 329 -25.23 33.16 -13.12
CA VAL A 329 -25.89 34.43 -13.49
C VAL A 329 -26.82 34.29 -14.70
N ALA A 330 -26.54 33.36 -15.63
CA ALA A 330 -27.31 33.23 -16.87
C ALA A 330 -28.76 32.74 -16.70
N GLY A 331 -29.04 31.85 -15.72
CA GLY A 331 -30.39 31.29 -15.48
C GLY A 331 -30.99 30.47 -16.64
N GLY A 332 -31.93 29.55 -16.36
CA GLY A 332 -32.67 28.77 -17.38
C GLY A 332 -31.98 27.49 -17.90
N GLU A 333 -32.46 26.90 -19.02
CA GLU A 333 -31.98 25.63 -19.61
C GLU A 333 -30.46 25.59 -19.92
N ALA A 334 -29.80 26.75 -20.04
CA ALA A 334 -28.33 26.84 -20.15
C ALA A 334 -27.60 26.46 -18.85
N ALA A 335 -28.29 26.41 -17.70
CA ALA A 335 -27.79 25.91 -16.43
C ALA A 335 -27.62 24.37 -16.40
N GLU A 336 -28.24 23.63 -17.32
CA GLU A 336 -28.11 22.17 -17.43
C GLU A 336 -26.93 21.71 -18.30
N ALA A 337 -26.21 22.64 -18.95
CA ALA A 337 -25.02 22.30 -19.72
C ALA A 337 -23.93 21.72 -18.78
N PRO A 338 -23.32 20.55 -19.10
CA PRO A 338 -22.32 19.94 -18.24
C PRO A 338 -21.13 20.88 -18.04
N LEU A 339 -20.84 21.21 -16.77
CA LEU A 339 -19.73 22.05 -16.34
C LEU A 339 -18.45 21.78 -17.16
N PRO A 340 -17.82 22.79 -17.79
CA PRO A 340 -16.57 22.60 -18.52
C PRO A 340 -15.49 22.10 -17.54
N LYS A 341 -14.98 20.89 -17.79
CA LYS A 341 -13.91 20.22 -17.04
C LYS A 341 -14.08 20.24 -15.51
N ARG A 342 -14.90 19.31 -15.02
CA ARG A 342 -14.72 18.46 -13.81
C ARG A 342 -13.75 19.00 -12.74
N ARG A 343 -14.20 19.05 -11.47
CA ARG A 343 -13.32 19.20 -10.29
C ARG A 343 -12.08 18.30 -10.47
N ARG A 344 -10.91 18.89 -10.72
CA ARG A 344 -9.70 18.13 -11.05
C ARG A 344 -9.46 17.05 -9.98
N GLY A 345 -9.49 15.78 -10.40
CA GLY A 345 -9.18 14.64 -9.55
C GLY A 345 -10.36 13.74 -9.15
N HIS A 346 -11.62 14.10 -9.44
CA HIS A 346 -12.78 13.26 -9.12
C HIS A 346 -13.69 13.06 -10.35
N SER A 347 -13.93 11.80 -10.72
CA SER A 347 -14.94 11.44 -11.72
C SER A 347 -16.32 11.43 -11.08
N CYS A 348 -17.40 11.64 -11.85
CA CYS A 348 -18.78 11.48 -11.36
C CYS A 348 -18.96 10.13 -10.65
N GLN A 349 -18.39 9.07 -11.24
CA GLN A 349 -18.33 7.73 -10.64
C GLN A 349 -17.73 7.71 -9.22
N ALA A 350 -16.74 8.56 -8.92
CA ALA A 350 -16.13 8.65 -7.61
C ALA A 350 -16.97 9.46 -6.60
N ASP A 351 -17.83 10.36 -7.07
CA ASP A 351 -18.84 11.05 -6.25
C ASP A 351 -20.01 10.09 -5.96
N ASP A 352 -20.53 9.41 -6.99
CA ASP A 352 -21.59 8.40 -6.85
C ASP A 352 -21.16 7.26 -5.90
N ALA A 353 -19.92 6.77 -6.05
CA ALA A 353 -19.36 5.75 -5.15
C ALA A 353 -19.17 6.25 -3.72
N PHE A 354 -18.93 7.56 -3.53
CA PHE A 354 -18.86 8.15 -2.20
C PHE A 354 -20.25 8.23 -1.58
N GLU A 355 -21.27 8.71 -2.31
CA GLU A 355 -22.66 8.78 -1.85
C GLU A 355 -23.23 7.41 -1.49
N ALA A 356 -22.95 6.39 -2.32
CA ALA A 356 -23.33 5.01 -2.02
C ALA A 356 -22.70 4.52 -0.70
N GLY A 357 -21.41 4.80 -0.49
CA GLY A 357 -20.72 4.46 0.75
C GLY A 357 -21.22 5.26 1.95
N LEU A 358 -21.52 6.55 1.78
CA LEU A 358 -22.05 7.44 2.81
C LEU A 358 -23.45 6.97 3.27
N THR A 359 -24.28 6.51 2.34
CA THR A 359 -25.58 5.92 2.66
C THR A 359 -25.45 4.69 3.57
N ARG A 360 -24.49 3.79 3.27
CA ARG A 360 -24.21 2.62 4.12
C ARG A 360 -23.58 3.01 5.46
N ALA A 361 -22.73 4.04 5.45
CA ALA A 361 -22.16 4.59 6.68
C ALA A 361 -23.26 5.19 7.58
N ARG A 362 -24.26 5.87 7.00
CA ARG A 362 -25.41 6.41 7.74
C ARG A 362 -26.24 5.29 8.37
N ALA A 363 -26.55 4.23 7.62
CA ALA A 363 -27.26 3.07 8.15
C ALA A 363 -26.49 2.40 9.32
N TYR A 364 -25.17 2.22 9.16
CA TYR A 364 -24.33 1.67 10.21
C TYR A 364 -24.25 2.59 11.45
N ALA A 365 -24.08 3.90 11.25
CA ALA A 365 -24.02 4.88 12.32
C ALA A 365 -25.35 4.98 13.07
N ALA A 366 -26.50 4.88 12.39
CA ALA A 366 -27.80 4.82 13.03
C ALA A 366 -27.94 3.59 13.95
N ALA A 367 -27.43 2.43 13.52
CA ALA A 367 -27.50 1.19 14.30
C ALA A 367 -26.47 1.10 15.45
N ARG A 368 -25.28 1.72 15.30
CA ARG A 368 -24.15 1.55 16.23
C ARG A 368 -23.76 2.82 17.00
N GLY A 369 -24.23 3.98 16.55
CA GLY A 369 -23.90 5.29 17.10
C GLY A 369 -22.43 5.72 16.91
N HIS A 370 -21.71 5.12 15.94
CA HIS A 370 -20.33 5.46 15.59
C HIS A 370 -19.91 4.86 14.23
N LEU A 371 -18.78 5.30 13.67
CA LEU A 371 -18.18 4.80 12.43
C LEU A 371 -16.86 4.02 12.64
N ALA A 372 -16.58 3.60 13.87
CA ALA A 372 -15.43 2.75 14.22
C ALA A 372 -15.58 1.30 13.72
N THR A 373 -15.43 1.08 12.41
CA THR A 373 -15.57 -0.23 11.75
C THR A 373 -14.31 -1.08 11.83
N ARG A 374 -14.46 -2.40 11.69
CA ARG A 374 -13.35 -3.30 11.36
C ARG A 374 -13.13 -3.30 9.85
N ALA A 375 -11.93 -3.67 9.39
CA ALA A 375 -11.64 -3.74 7.94
C ALA A 375 -12.57 -4.72 7.19
N ASP A 376 -13.01 -5.79 7.85
CA ASP A 376 -13.90 -6.84 7.37
C ASP A 376 -15.41 -6.54 7.57
N THR A 377 -15.77 -5.35 8.09
CA THR A 377 -17.18 -4.99 8.31
C THR A 377 -17.91 -4.83 6.99
N LEU A 378 -19.00 -5.61 6.83
CA LEU A 378 -19.97 -5.47 5.75
C LEU A 378 -21.25 -4.79 6.27
N GLN A 379 -21.85 -3.94 5.45
CA GLN A 379 -23.17 -3.35 5.67
C GLN A 379 -23.99 -3.57 4.41
N ASP A 380 -25.02 -4.41 4.46
CA ASP A 380 -25.82 -4.80 3.28
C ASP A 380 -24.93 -5.30 2.12
N SER A 381 -23.99 -6.20 2.42
CA SER A 381 -22.96 -6.72 1.49
C SER A 381 -21.97 -5.69 0.95
N PHE A 382 -22.09 -4.42 1.32
CA PHE A 382 -21.10 -3.39 0.98
C PHE A 382 -19.90 -3.46 1.95
N PRO A 383 -18.64 -3.41 1.46
CA PRO A 383 -17.44 -3.49 2.27
C PRO A 383 -17.14 -2.18 3.03
N LEU A 384 -18.04 -1.80 3.94
CA LEU A 384 -18.00 -0.55 4.69
C LEU A 384 -16.69 -0.39 5.48
N GLY A 385 -16.15 -1.47 6.03
CA GLY A 385 -14.88 -1.48 6.74
C GLY A 385 -13.69 -0.99 5.91
N THR A 386 -13.58 -1.54 4.70
CA THR A 386 -12.54 -1.14 3.74
C THR A 386 -12.80 0.27 3.22
N TRP A 387 -14.06 0.62 2.95
CA TRP A 387 -14.43 1.97 2.53
C TRP A 387 -14.05 3.03 3.57
N MET A 388 -14.38 2.83 4.85
CA MET A 388 -14.00 3.73 5.95
C MET A 388 -12.48 3.84 6.11
N THR A 389 -11.75 2.73 5.94
CA THR A 389 -10.29 2.74 5.96
C THR A 389 -9.73 3.64 4.86
N ASN A 390 -10.28 3.55 3.64
CA ASN A 390 -9.89 4.41 2.54
C ASN A 390 -10.24 5.89 2.80
N GLN A 391 -11.40 6.18 3.40
CA GLN A 391 -11.76 7.55 3.78
C GLN A 391 -10.74 8.15 4.76
N ARG A 392 -10.36 7.41 5.80
CA ARG A 392 -9.34 7.84 6.79
C ARG A 392 -7.95 8.03 6.18
N MET A 393 -7.61 7.28 5.13
CA MET A 393 -6.36 7.46 4.39
C MET A 393 -6.35 8.74 3.53
N LEU A 394 -7.52 9.17 3.07
CA LEU A 394 -7.69 10.35 2.23
C LEU A 394 -8.04 11.62 3.02
N ARG A 395 -8.25 11.52 4.34
CA ARG A 395 -8.74 12.59 5.23
C ARG A 395 -8.16 13.98 4.97
N LEU A 396 -6.83 14.12 4.84
CA LEU A 396 -6.16 15.41 4.71
C LEU A 396 -6.33 16.04 3.32
N GLY A 397 -6.66 15.22 2.31
CA GLY A 397 -6.88 15.65 0.94
C GLY A 397 -8.31 15.47 0.46
N MET A 398 -9.25 15.29 1.38
CA MET A 398 -10.67 15.11 1.09
C MET A 398 -11.38 16.47 0.92
N PRO A 399 -12.33 16.60 -0.02
CA PRO A 399 -13.19 17.78 -0.12
C PRO A 399 -13.95 18.07 1.19
N ALA A 400 -14.11 19.35 1.53
CA ALA A 400 -14.74 19.80 2.77
C ALA A 400 -16.15 19.19 2.98
N TRP A 401 -16.98 19.12 1.94
CA TRP A 401 -18.33 18.57 2.04
C TRP A 401 -18.33 17.07 2.41
N ARG A 402 -17.37 16.27 1.93
CA ARG A 402 -17.26 14.85 2.26
C ARG A 402 -16.83 14.64 3.71
N SER A 403 -15.87 15.45 4.16
CA SER A 403 -15.42 15.48 5.56
C SER A 403 -16.58 15.87 6.48
N ALA A 404 -17.32 16.93 6.13
CA ALA A 404 -18.50 17.38 6.87
C ALA A 404 -19.60 16.30 6.92
N ALA A 405 -19.88 15.62 5.81
CA ALA A 405 -20.87 14.55 5.76
C ALA A 405 -20.53 13.38 6.69
N LEU A 406 -19.27 12.96 6.75
CA LEU A 406 -18.82 11.91 7.68
C LEU A 406 -18.82 12.39 9.14
N ARG A 407 -18.42 13.63 9.39
CA ARG A 407 -18.41 14.25 10.73
C ARG A 407 -19.82 14.38 11.31
N ALA A 408 -20.80 14.66 10.46
CA ALA A 408 -22.21 14.69 10.87
C ALA A 408 -22.72 13.32 11.35
N LEU A 409 -22.13 12.21 10.88
CA LEU A 409 -22.47 10.86 11.33
C LEU A 409 -21.72 10.46 12.60
N ASP A 410 -20.44 10.80 12.69
CA ASP A 410 -19.58 10.51 13.84
C ASP A 410 -18.48 11.57 13.95
N PRO A 411 -18.48 12.44 14.97
CA PRO A 411 -17.43 13.45 15.17
C PRO A 411 -16.02 12.85 15.28
N TYR A 412 -15.91 11.58 15.69
CA TYR A 412 -14.66 10.86 15.84
C TYR A 412 -14.41 9.89 14.67
N TRP A 413 -15.03 10.08 13.50
CA TRP A 413 -14.78 9.21 12.34
C TRP A 413 -13.30 9.21 11.92
N ASP A 414 -12.63 10.35 12.12
CA ASP A 414 -11.22 10.60 11.85
C ASP A 414 -10.49 11.00 13.14
N THR A 415 -9.67 10.10 13.69
CA THR A 415 -8.95 10.32 14.94
C THR A 415 -7.45 10.13 14.80
N PRO A 416 -6.65 10.85 15.60
CA PRO A 416 -5.20 10.66 15.65
C PRO A 416 -4.79 9.34 16.30
N TRP A 417 -5.67 8.68 17.07
CA TRP A 417 -5.44 7.35 17.65
C TRP A 417 -6.06 6.20 16.84
N PRO A 418 -5.65 4.94 17.09
CA PRO A 418 -6.11 3.78 16.31
C PRO A 418 -7.62 3.50 16.46
N THR A 419 -8.27 3.09 15.37
CA THR A 419 -9.70 2.67 15.37
C THR A 419 -9.98 1.50 16.32
N LEU A 420 -8.99 0.66 16.62
CA LEU A 420 -9.14 -0.39 17.64
C LEU A 420 -9.44 0.21 19.02
N TRP A 421 -8.76 1.29 19.39
CA TRP A 421 -9.02 1.99 20.66
C TRP A 421 -10.45 2.51 20.71
N GLN A 422 -10.94 3.14 19.63
CA GLN A 422 -12.33 3.62 19.54
C GLN A 422 -13.33 2.49 19.71
N ARG A 423 -13.09 1.35 19.05
CA ARG A 423 -13.97 0.19 19.14
C ARG A 423 -14.05 -0.35 20.56
N THR A 424 -12.92 -0.44 21.27
CA THR A 424 -12.91 -0.90 22.66
C THR A 424 -13.51 0.14 23.61
N TYR A 425 -13.35 1.44 23.32
CA TYR A 425 -14.08 2.50 24.02
C TYR A 425 -15.60 2.36 23.86
N HIS A 426 -16.12 2.11 22.64
CA HIS A 426 -17.54 1.89 22.44
C HIS A 426 -18.05 0.62 23.14
N GLN A 427 -17.22 -0.44 23.23
CA GLN A 427 -17.55 -1.60 24.07
C GLN A 427 -17.66 -1.24 25.54
N ALA A 428 -16.75 -0.41 26.07
CA ALA A 428 -16.84 0.11 27.43
C ALA A 428 -18.09 0.98 27.63
N ARG A 429 -18.44 1.82 26.66
CA ARG A 429 -19.66 2.65 26.69
C ARG A 429 -20.94 1.81 26.71
N CYS A 430 -21.03 0.77 25.87
CA CYS A 430 -22.16 -0.17 25.91
C CYS A 430 -22.24 -0.89 27.25
N HIS A 431 -21.10 -1.34 27.79
CA HIS A 431 -21.06 -1.91 29.13
C HIS A 431 -21.58 -0.94 30.20
N VAL A 432 -21.18 0.33 30.17
CA VAL A 432 -21.69 1.34 31.12
C VAL A 432 -23.20 1.54 30.98
N ALA A 433 -23.71 1.55 29.75
CA ALA A 433 -25.15 1.69 29.50
C ALA A 433 -25.96 0.47 29.96
N GLU A 434 -25.41 -0.75 29.85
CA GLU A 434 -26.10 -2.00 30.17
C GLU A 434 -25.93 -2.45 31.63
N GLN A 435 -24.75 -2.22 32.23
CA GLN A 435 -24.33 -2.82 33.50
C GLN A 435 -23.98 -1.77 34.58
N GLY A 436 -24.00 -0.48 34.25
CA GLY A 436 -23.71 0.60 35.19
C GLY A 436 -22.23 1.04 35.22
N PRO A 437 -21.85 1.92 36.15
CA PRO A 437 -20.57 2.62 36.13
C PRO A 437 -19.35 1.69 36.31
N LEU A 438 -18.21 2.11 35.74
CA LEU A 438 -16.94 1.37 35.85
C LEU A 438 -16.27 1.63 37.20
N ASP A 439 -16.06 0.58 38.00
CA ASP A 439 -15.27 0.67 39.23
C ASP A 439 -13.78 0.40 38.96
N ALA A 440 -13.01 1.48 38.78
CA ALA A 440 -11.56 1.40 38.60
C ALA A 440 -10.84 0.86 39.85
N ARG A 441 -11.31 1.21 41.07
CA ARG A 441 -10.69 0.82 42.35
C ARG A 441 -10.82 -0.69 42.61
N GLY A 442 -11.97 -1.26 42.27
CA GLY A 442 -12.23 -2.70 42.31
C GLY A 442 -11.60 -3.50 41.14
N GLY A 443 -10.97 -2.82 40.18
CA GLY A 443 -10.34 -3.45 39.03
C GLY A 443 -11.31 -3.90 37.95
N PHE A 444 -12.32 -3.05 37.69
CA PHE A 444 -13.35 -3.19 36.66
C PHE A 444 -14.15 -4.51 36.80
N PRO A 445 -14.79 -4.76 37.97
CA PRO A 445 -15.72 -5.87 38.13
C PRO A 445 -16.87 -5.76 37.12
N GLY A 446 -17.53 -6.88 36.79
CA GLY A 446 -18.62 -6.92 35.80
C GLY A 446 -18.18 -6.86 34.33
N THR A 447 -17.00 -6.30 34.01
CA THR A 447 -16.48 -6.32 32.63
C THR A 447 -16.01 -7.71 32.20
N GLY A 448 -15.91 -7.98 30.90
CA GLY A 448 -15.16 -9.14 30.40
C GLY A 448 -13.65 -8.99 30.66
N LEU A 449 -12.91 -10.09 30.81
CA LEU A 449 -11.47 -10.07 31.15
C LEU A 449 -10.64 -9.15 30.23
N SER A 450 -10.87 -9.21 28.91
CA SER A 450 -10.16 -8.38 27.94
C SER A 450 -10.51 -6.89 28.06
N LEU A 451 -11.75 -6.56 28.41
CA LEU A 451 -12.20 -5.17 28.53
C LEU A 451 -11.65 -4.55 29.82
N GLY A 452 -11.72 -5.28 30.93
CA GLY A 452 -11.13 -4.84 32.20
C GLY A 452 -9.60 -4.68 32.13
N GLU A 453 -8.90 -5.58 31.43
CA GLU A 453 -7.46 -5.43 31.18
C GLU A 453 -7.14 -4.20 30.32
N TRP A 454 -7.92 -3.97 29.26
CA TRP A 454 -7.76 -2.78 28.41
C TRP A 454 -8.00 -1.48 29.19
N LEU A 455 -9.05 -1.41 30.01
CA LEU A 455 -9.39 -0.26 30.86
C LEU A 455 -8.29 0.03 31.88
N TYR A 456 -7.77 -1.02 32.53
CA TYR A 456 -6.64 -0.87 33.44
C TYR A 456 -5.39 -0.33 32.72
N LEU A 457 -5.08 -0.84 31.53
CA LEU A 457 -3.96 -0.33 30.74
C LEU A 457 -4.15 1.14 30.33
N GLN A 458 -5.40 1.58 30.06
CA GLN A 458 -5.66 3.00 29.80
C GLN A 458 -5.37 3.86 31.03
N CYS A 459 -5.77 3.39 32.22
CA CYS A 459 -5.51 4.09 33.48
C CYS A 459 -4.01 4.21 33.76
N THR A 460 -3.23 3.15 33.54
CA THR A 460 -1.76 3.19 33.75
C THR A 460 -1.03 4.17 32.84
N ARG A 461 -1.61 4.49 31.68
CA ARG A 461 -1.04 5.37 30.66
C ARG A 461 -1.81 6.69 30.54
N TYR A 462 -2.68 7.00 31.50
CA TYR A 462 -3.63 8.11 31.41
C TYR A 462 -2.95 9.46 31.08
N PRO A 463 -1.81 9.83 31.68
CA PRO A 463 -1.12 11.08 31.36
C PRO A 463 -0.61 11.15 29.90
N ASP A 464 -0.31 10.01 29.29
CA ASP A 464 0.19 9.90 27.92
C ASP A 464 -0.94 9.71 26.88
N LEU A 465 -2.20 9.68 27.32
CA LEU A 465 -3.33 9.58 26.41
C LEU A 465 -3.60 10.94 25.76
N HIS A 466 -4.04 10.91 24.51
CA HIS A 466 -4.47 12.13 23.82
C HIS A 466 -5.55 12.87 24.64
N PRO A 467 -5.56 14.21 24.71
CA PRO A 467 -6.55 14.95 25.50
C PRO A 467 -8.01 14.53 25.26
N GLU A 468 -8.39 14.35 23.99
CA GLU A 468 -9.70 13.78 23.64
C GLU A 468 -9.95 12.35 24.15
N GLN A 469 -8.93 11.49 24.20
CA GLN A 469 -9.08 10.15 24.81
C GLN A 469 -9.35 10.25 26.31
N GLN A 470 -8.69 11.19 27.00
CA GLN A 470 -8.94 11.47 28.42
C GLN A 470 -10.38 11.99 28.62
N ARG A 471 -10.86 12.92 27.77
CA ARG A 471 -12.25 13.40 27.79
C ARG A 471 -13.25 12.27 27.55
N LEU A 472 -12.99 11.39 26.60
CA LEU A 472 -13.83 10.21 26.33
C LEU A 472 -13.86 9.26 27.53
N LEU A 473 -12.72 8.95 28.14
CA LEU A 473 -12.67 8.09 29.34
C LEU A 473 -13.35 8.74 30.56
N ALA A 474 -13.21 10.06 30.73
CA ALA A 474 -13.89 10.79 31.80
C ALA A 474 -15.43 10.67 31.68
N ARG A 475 -15.98 10.64 30.46
CA ARG A 475 -17.42 10.37 30.23
C ARG A 475 -17.87 8.98 30.68
N LEU A 476 -16.94 8.04 30.83
CA LEU A 476 -17.21 6.70 31.37
C LEU A 476 -16.95 6.62 32.90
N GLY A 477 -16.66 7.74 33.55
CA GLY A 477 -16.30 7.80 34.97
C GLY A 477 -14.82 7.51 35.27
N ILE A 478 -13.95 7.50 34.25
CA ILE A 478 -12.50 7.32 34.41
C ILE A 478 -11.80 8.66 34.18
N ASP A 479 -11.79 9.50 35.22
CA ASP A 479 -11.00 10.73 35.27
C ASP A 479 -9.56 10.46 35.77
N ALA A 480 -8.75 11.52 35.89
CA ALA A 480 -7.37 11.40 36.35
C ALA A 480 -7.25 10.83 37.77
N ALA A 481 -8.24 11.03 38.65
CA ALA A 481 -8.23 10.49 40.01
C ALA A 481 -8.58 9.00 40.01
N ALA A 482 -9.65 8.63 39.32
CA ALA A 482 -10.06 7.24 39.13
C ALA A 482 -8.96 6.41 38.43
N ALA A 483 -8.26 6.99 37.46
CA ALA A 483 -7.14 6.35 36.79
C ALA A 483 -5.94 6.09 37.73
N ARG A 484 -5.62 7.03 38.63
CA ARG A 484 -4.57 6.84 39.66
C ARG A 484 -4.93 5.75 40.66
N ASP A 485 -6.20 5.65 41.02
CA ASP A 485 -6.68 4.67 41.99
C ASP A 485 -6.97 3.29 41.37
N ALA A 486 -6.86 3.17 40.04
CA ALA A 486 -7.18 1.95 39.32
C ALA A 486 -6.34 0.75 39.81
N ARG A 487 -6.98 -0.40 39.98
CA ARG A 487 -6.32 -1.65 40.36
C ARG A 487 -6.40 -2.68 39.24
N PRO A 488 -5.40 -3.57 39.10
CA PRO A 488 -5.52 -4.68 38.17
C PRO A 488 -6.60 -5.65 38.67
N ARG A 489 -7.37 -6.23 37.75
CA ARG A 489 -8.39 -7.24 38.09
C ARG A 489 -7.77 -8.44 38.79
N ARG A 490 -8.11 -8.67 40.06
CA ARG A 490 -7.63 -9.86 40.82
C ARG A 490 -8.37 -11.11 40.34
N ARG A 491 -7.64 -12.09 39.78
CA ARG A 491 -8.15 -13.45 39.59
C ARG A 491 -8.31 -14.12 40.96
N SER A 492 -9.49 -14.62 41.31
CA SER A 492 -9.58 -15.64 42.37
C SER A 492 -8.92 -16.91 41.85
N GLN A 493 -7.63 -17.07 42.12
CA GLN A 493 -6.84 -18.23 41.66
C GLN A 493 -7.36 -19.54 42.25
N ARG A 494 -8.04 -19.51 43.41
CA ARG A 494 -8.50 -20.70 44.15
C ARG A 494 -9.74 -21.35 43.52
N PHE A 495 -10.69 -20.55 43.05
CA PHE A 495 -11.93 -21.06 42.44
C PHE A 495 -11.66 -21.70 41.07
N GLY A 496 -10.89 -21.02 40.21
CA GLY A 496 -10.53 -21.57 38.89
C GLY A 496 -9.59 -22.78 38.93
N GLU A 497 -8.90 -23.03 40.05
CA GLU A 497 -8.08 -24.25 40.23
C GLU A 497 -8.95 -25.46 40.57
N GLN A 498 -9.98 -25.28 41.41
CA GLN A 498 -10.91 -26.34 41.80
C GLN A 498 -11.77 -26.79 40.61
N GLU A 499 -12.28 -25.84 39.83
CA GLU A 499 -13.02 -26.09 38.58
C GLU A 499 -12.16 -26.87 37.56
N ALA A 500 -10.90 -26.45 37.37
CA ALA A 500 -9.99 -27.14 36.47
C ALA A 500 -9.70 -28.59 36.89
N LEU A 501 -9.49 -28.82 38.19
CA LEU A 501 -9.28 -30.15 38.75
C LEU A 501 -10.54 -31.02 38.64
N ALA A 502 -11.74 -30.43 38.73
CA ALA A 502 -12.99 -31.15 38.49
C ALA A 502 -13.12 -31.62 37.04
N HIS A 503 -12.81 -30.76 36.06
CA HIS A 503 -12.78 -31.15 34.65
C HIS A 503 -11.70 -32.19 34.34
N ALA A 504 -10.53 -32.11 34.98
CA ALA A 504 -9.48 -33.13 34.86
C ALA A 504 -9.95 -34.49 35.41
N ARG A 505 -10.62 -34.51 36.58
CA ARG A 505 -11.20 -35.75 37.14
C ARG A 505 -12.27 -36.35 36.24
N ALA A 506 -13.20 -35.53 35.75
CA ALA A 506 -14.25 -35.97 34.85
C ALA A 506 -13.67 -36.57 33.55
N TRP A 507 -12.63 -35.94 32.99
CA TRP A 507 -11.92 -36.46 31.83
C TRP A 507 -11.24 -37.80 32.12
N ALA A 508 -10.49 -37.89 33.23
CA ALA A 508 -9.78 -39.12 33.62
C ALA A 508 -10.76 -40.28 33.90
N LEU A 509 -11.92 -40.01 34.51
CA LEU A 509 -12.97 -41.00 34.71
C LEU A 509 -13.55 -41.53 33.39
N LYS A 510 -13.75 -40.65 32.41
CA LYS A 510 -14.33 -41.01 31.11
C LYS A 510 -13.34 -41.70 30.15
N HIS A 511 -12.07 -41.31 30.21
CA HIS A 511 -11.06 -41.71 29.22
C HIS A 511 -9.92 -42.56 29.81
N GLY A 512 -9.92 -42.78 31.13
CA GLY A 512 -8.91 -43.56 31.86
C GLY A 512 -7.59 -42.84 32.14
N SER A 513 -7.30 -41.73 31.45
CA SER A 513 -6.04 -40.98 31.58
C SER A 513 -6.12 -39.54 31.09
N LEU A 514 -5.20 -38.70 31.58
CA LEU A 514 -4.99 -37.33 31.12
C LEU A 514 -3.99 -37.21 29.95
N ALA A 515 -3.30 -38.27 29.53
CA ALA A 515 -2.31 -38.17 28.45
C ALA A 515 -2.93 -37.93 27.06
N GLY A 516 -4.17 -38.37 26.86
CA GLY A 516 -5.01 -38.08 25.69
C GLY A 516 -5.44 -36.61 25.55
N VAL A 517 -5.32 -35.79 26.60
CA VAL A 517 -5.68 -34.37 26.53
C VAL A 517 -4.62 -33.61 25.72
N GLY A 518 -4.99 -33.23 24.49
CA GLY A 518 -4.21 -32.35 23.61
C GLY A 518 -4.32 -30.88 24.02
N VAL A 519 -3.39 -30.04 23.57
CA VAL A 519 -3.33 -28.61 23.93
C VAL A 519 -4.61 -27.83 23.54
N SER A 520 -5.33 -28.31 22.53
CA SER A 520 -6.59 -27.73 22.05
C SER A 520 -7.84 -28.40 22.62
N THR A 521 -7.71 -29.38 23.52
CA THR A 521 -8.86 -30.09 24.08
C THR A 521 -9.67 -29.16 24.98
N VAL A 522 -10.96 -29.07 24.68
CA VAL A 522 -11.97 -28.38 25.48
C VAL A 522 -12.92 -29.45 26.02
N HIS A 523 -13.23 -29.40 27.31
CA HIS A 523 -14.11 -30.35 27.98
C HIS A 523 -15.22 -29.54 28.67
N GLU A 524 -16.46 -29.67 28.21
CA GLU A 524 -17.61 -28.88 28.71
C GLU A 524 -17.29 -27.38 28.76
N ASP A 525 -16.90 -26.81 27.62
CA ASP A 525 -16.47 -25.42 27.42
C ASP A 525 -15.22 -24.95 28.20
N TYR A 526 -14.65 -25.81 29.06
CA TYR A 526 -13.41 -25.53 29.76
C TYR A 526 -12.17 -25.89 28.91
N PRO A 527 -11.19 -24.98 28.71
CA PRO A 527 -9.98 -25.23 27.92
C PRO A 527 -8.95 -26.09 28.67
N LEU A 528 -9.34 -27.31 29.03
CA LEU A 528 -8.60 -28.28 29.84
C LEU A 528 -7.19 -28.55 29.28
N GLY A 529 -7.07 -28.63 27.95
CA GLY A 529 -5.80 -28.88 27.27
C GLY A 529 -4.73 -27.82 27.48
N ARG A 530 -5.14 -26.55 27.50
CA ARG A 530 -4.22 -25.43 27.74
C ARG A 530 -3.80 -25.40 29.19
N TRP A 531 -4.75 -25.61 30.11
CA TRP A 531 -4.48 -25.65 31.54
C TRP A 531 -3.54 -26.79 31.94
N LEU A 532 -3.77 -28.03 31.47
CA LEU A 532 -2.88 -29.17 31.73
C LEU A 532 -1.49 -28.98 31.11
N SER A 533 -1.41 -28.41 29.91
CA SER A 533 -0.13 -28.07 29.27
C SER A 533 0.68 -27.08 30.12
N ASP A 534 0.02 -26.06 30.67
CA ASP A 534 0.67 -25.08 31.54
C ASP A 534 1.14 -25.71 32.86
N ARG A 535 0.35 -26.62 33.46
CA ARG A 535 0.73 -27.36 34.68
C ARG A 535 1.90 -28.32 34.47
N ARG A 536 1.93 -29.06 33.35
CA ARG A 536 3.05 -29.92 32.96
C ARG A 536 4.34 -29.11 32.79
N GLY A 537 4.22 -27.93 32.19
CA GLY A 537 5.33 -26.99 32.00
C GLY A 537 5.84 -26.37 33.32
N GLN A 538 4.95 -26.08 34.27
CA GLN A 538 5.33 -25.57 35.60
C GLN A 538 6.06 -26.63 36.43
N MET A 539 5.59 -27.87 36.42
CA MET A 539 6.26 -29.00 37.09
C MET A 539 7.66 -29.23 36.51
N GLY A 540 7.82 -29.13 35.18
CA GLY A 540 9.12 -29.25 34.54
C GLY A 540 10.11 -28.12 34.81
N ARG A 541 9.64 -26.98 35.32
CA ARG A 541 10.48 -25.87 35.75
C ARG A 541 10.66 -25.81 37.28
N GLY A 542 10.06 -26.74 38.03
CA GLY A 542 10.07 -26.73 39.50
C GLY A 542 9.25 -25.59 40.13
N VAL A 543 8.33 -24.97 39.38
CA VAL A 543 7.53 -23.81 39.84
C VAL A 543 6.11 -24.22 40.24
N LEU A 544 5.75 -25.49 40.06
CA LEU A 544 4.45 -26.00 40.52
C LEU A 544 4.53 -26.35 42.00
N SER A 545 3.63 -25.79 42.81
CA SER A 545 3.58 -26.08 44.25
C SER A 545 3.31 -27.57 44.50
N PRO A 546 3.98 -28.20 45.49
CA PRO A 546 3.86 -29.65 45.76
C PRO A 546 2.40 -30.13 45.87
N GLY A 547 1.55 -29.43 46.63
CA GLY A 547 0.14 -29.81 46.79
C GLY A 547 -0.69 -29.79 45.49
N ARG A 548 -0.30 -28.98 44.49
CA ARG A 548 -0.96 -28.98 43.16
C ARG A 548 -0.49 -30.14 42.29
N ALA A 549 0.80 -30.46 42.36
CA ALA A 549 1.35 -31.63 41.67
C ALA A 549 0.74 -32.91 42.23
N GLU A 550 0.65 -33.02 43.56
CA GLU A 550 0.03 -34.15 44.24
C GLU A 550 -1.46 -34.32 43.88
N ALA A 551 -2.20 -33.21 43.79
CA ALA A 551 -3.60 -33.24 43.37
C ALA A 551 -3.80 -33.79 41.95
N LEU A 552 -2.88 -33.52 41.03
CA LEU A 552 -2.90 -34.07 39.66
C LEU A 552 -2.41 -35.52 39.62
N THR A 553 -1.36 -35.86 40.37
CA THR A 553 -0.84 -37.22 40.49
C THR A 553 -1.88 -38.18 41.08
N ARG A 554 -2.75 -37.69 41.99
CA ARG A 554 -3.88 -38.46 42.53
C ARG A 554 -4.99 -38.71 41.50
N ILE A 555 -5.09 -37.88 40.45
CA ILE A 555 -6.05 -38.06 39.35
C ILE A 555 -5.49 -39.04 38.31
N ASP A 556 -4.23 -38.86 37.93
CA ASP A 556 -3.53 -39.71 36.98
C ASP A 556 -2.03 -39.69 37.31
N PRO A 557 -1.43 -40.78 37.81
CA PRO A 557 0.00 -40.85 38.12
C PRO A 557 0.91 -40.55 36.93
N TRP A 558 0.42 -40.78 35.71
CA TRP A 558 1.13 -40.57 34.45
C TRP A 558 0.68 -39.28 33.73
N TRP A 559 0.07 -38.33 34.44
CA TRP A 559 -0.30 -37.03 33.87
C TRP A 559 0.91 -36.27 33.29
N ARG A 560 2.12 -36.54 33.81
CA ARG A 560 3.42 -36.10 33.28
C ARG A 560 4.45 -37.24 33.45
N PRO A 561 4.52 -38.20 32.51
CA PRO A 561 5.44 -39.32 32.63
C PRO A 561 6.90 -38.87 32.39
N PRO A 562 7.90 -39.65 32.85
CA PRO A 562 9.31 -39.38 32.57
C PRO A 562 9.71 -39.67 31.12
N TRP A 563 8.84 -40.34 30.35
CA TRP A 563 8.96 -40.54 28.90
C TRP A 563 8.06 -39.58 28.09
N HIS A 564 8.14 -39.66 26.77
CA HIS A 564 7.35 -38.80 25.89
C HIS A 564 5.85 -39.16 25.92
N LEU A 565 4.98 -38.14 26.04
CA LEU A 565 3.51 -38.31 26.10
C LEU A 565 2.91 -39.06 24.89
N CYS A 566 3.59 -39.11 23.73
CA CYS A 566 3.10 -39.92 22.61
C CYS A 566 3.12 -41.41 22.92
N TRP A 567 4.15 -41.89 23.65
CA TRP A 567 4.23 -43.28 24.05
C TRP A 567 3.10 -43.62 25.01
N GLN A 568 2.84 -42.73 25.99
CA GLN A 568 1.74 -42.87 26.94
C GLN A 568 0.36 -42.88 26.25
N ARG A 569 0.16 -42.03 25.24
CA ARG A 569 -1.07 -42.03 24.43
C ARG A 569 -1.25 -43.33 23.62
N SER A 570 -0.18 -43.86 23.04
CA SER A 570 -0.23 -45.12 22.30
C SER A 570 -0.49 -46.32 23.20
N TYR A 571 0.07 -46.31 24.42
CA TYR A 571 -0.25 -47.28 25.47
C TYR A 571 -1.73 -47.25 25.85
N GLU A 572 -2.28 -46.07 26.14
CA GLU A 572 -3.71 -45.91 26.49
C GLU A 572 -4.65 -46.32 25.35
N HIS A 573 -4.29 -45.98 24.11
CA HIS A 573 -5.02 -46.41 22.92
C HIS A 573 -5.04 -47.94 22.81
N ALA A 574 -3.90 -48.60 23.06
CA ALA A 574 -3.82 -50.07 23.09
C ALA A 574 -4.67 -50.67 24.23
N CYS A 575 -4.61 -50.12 25.44
CA CYS A 575 -5.47 -50.56 26.56
C CYS A 575 -6.96 -50.44 26.21
N GLN A 576 -7.38 -49.32 25.60
CA GLN A 576 -8.78 -49.09 25.25
C GLN A 576 -9.26 -50.06 24.15
N GLN A 577 -8.43 -50.35 23.16
CA GLN A 577 -8.74 -51.34 22.11
C GLN A 577 -8.85 -52.75 22.71
N LEU A 578 -7.93 -53.13 23.61
CA LEU A 578 -7.97 -54.43 24.28
C LEU A 578 -9.22 -54.59 25.15
N GLN A 579 -9.64 -53.53 25.86
CA GLN A 579 -10.89 -53.52 26.63
C GLN A 579 -12.14 -53.67 25.75
N ARG A 580 -12.16 -53.08 24.54
CA ARG A 580 -13.30 -53.17 23.61
C ARG A 580 -13.48 -54.57 23.01
N VAL A 581 -12.39 -55.31 22.86
CA VAL A 581 -12.36 -56.59 22.14
C VAL A 581 -12.66 -57.79 23.06
N GLY A 582 -12.57 -57.62 24.38
CA GLY A 582 -13.02 -58.59 25.38
C GLY A 582 -11.89 -59.41 26.02
N GLY A 583 -11.62 -59.13 27.30
CA GLY A 583 -11.05 -60.13 28.23
C GLY A 583 -9.54 -60.11 28.47
N GLY A 584 -8.92 -58.95 28.72
CA GLY A 584 -7.68 -58.80 29.51
C GLY A 584 -6.37 -59.37 28.95
N GLU A 585 -6.41 -60.36 28.07
CA GLU A 585 -5.23 -61.03 27.53
C GLU A 585 -4.94 -60.56 26.11
N LEU A 586 -3.75 -59.97 25.96
CA LEU A 586 -3.27 -59.43 24.68
C LEU A 586 -3.25 -60.46 23.56
N GLY A 587 -2.97 -61.74 23.88
CA GLY A 587 -2.84 -62.82 22.90
C GLY A 587 -4.11 -63.06 22.07
N ALA A 588 -5.28 -63.08 22.70
CA ALA A 588 -6.55 -63.27 22.01
C ALA A 588 -7.07 -61.97 21.38
N GLY A 589 -6.84 -60.83 22.04
CA GLY A 589 -7.36 -59.54 21.60
C GLY A 589 -6.57 -58.88 20.47
N PHE A 590 -5.27 -59.18 20.31
CA PHE A 590 -4.36 -58.47 19.40
C PHE A 590 -4.83 -58.46 17.94
N ALA A 591 -5.34 -59.58 17.42
CA ALA A 591 -5.78 -59.71 16.03
C ALA A 591 -7.00 -58.83 15.70
N LEU A 592 -7.79 -58.48 16.71
CA LEU A 592 -9.03 -57.71 16.60
C LEU A 592 -8.83 -56.22 16.94
N MET A 593 -7.63 -55.81 17.36
CA MET A 593 -7.27 -54.40 17.55
C MET A 593 -7.09 -53.66 16.23
N ASP A 594 -7.16 -52.33 16.24
CA ASP A 594 -6.84 -51.53 15.06
C ASP A 594 -5.35 -51.61 14.64
N LYS A 595 -5.09 -51.34 13.35
CA LYS A 595 -3.72 -51.39 12.79
C LYS A 595 -2.71 -50.52 13.58
N PRO A 596 -3.04 -49.29 14.03
CA PRO A 596 -2.12 -48.48 14.82
C PRO A 596 -1.73 -49.11 16.17
N ALA A 597 -2.67 -49.70 16.91
CA ALA A 597 -2.36 -50.36 18.18
C ALA A 597 -1.52 -51.63 17.96
N GLN A 598 -1.85 -52.43 16.95
CA GLN A 598 -1.06 -53.61 16.59
C GLN A 598 0.38 -53.26 16.22
N GLU A 599 0.57 -52.25 15.37
CA GLU A 599 1.89 -51.82 14.93
C GLU A 599 2.72 -51.25 16.09
N TRP A 600 2.11 -50.44 16.94
CA TRP A 600 2.78 -49.92 18.12
C TRP A 600 3.22 -51.04 19.07
N LEU A 601 2.36 -52.04 19.32
CA LEU A 601 2.68 -53.19 20.17
C LEU A 601 3.80 -54.08 19.58
N ARG A 602 3.85 -54.29 18.25
CA ARG A 602 4.94 -55.04 17.58
C ARG A 602 6.32 -54.40 17.76
N ILE A 603 6.36 -53.08 17.92
CA ILE A 603 7.61 -52.32 18.09
C ILE A 603 8.17 -52.47 19.51
N GLN A 604 7.31 -52.68 20.52
CA GLN A 604 7.75 -52.67 21.93
C GLN A 604 8.75 -53.79 22.26
N PRO A 605 8.52 -55.06 21.86
CA PRO A 605 9.51 -56.14 22.01
C PRO A 605 10.91 -55.81 21.49
N ARG A 606 10.99 -55.22 20.29
CA ARG A 606 12.26 -54.89 19.62
C ARG A 606 13.03 -53.78 20.33
N ARG A 607 12.34 -52.97 21.12
CA ARG A 607 12.88 -51.80 21.81
C ARG A 607 12.80 -51.92 23.33
N TYR A 608 12.49 -53.11 23.85
CA TYR A 608 12.25 -53.35 25.27
C TYR A 608 13.45 -52.93 26.14
N HIS A 609 14.67 -53.14 25.65
CA HIS A 609 15.92 -52.71 26.27
C HIS A 609 16.13 -51.18 26.34
N LEU A 610 15.34 -50.39 25.58
CA LEU A 610 15.39 -48.91 25.58
C LEU A 610 14.26 -48.28 26.41
N LEU A 611 13.39 -49.09 27.01
CA LEU A 611 12.26 -48.62 27.80
C LEU A 611 12.69 -48.38 29.25
N LEU A 612 12.07 -47.37 29.88
CA LEU A 612 12.29 -47.05 31.29
C LEU A 612 11.53 -48.04 32.20
N PRO A 613 11.94 -48.23 33.47
CA PRO A 613 11.30 -49.18 34.39
C PRO A 613 9.76 -49.03 34.47
N GLY A 614 9.25 -47.80 34.57
CA GLY A 614 7.80 -47.56 34.60
C GLY A 614 7.08 -47.90 33.28
N GLN A 615 7.79 -47.97 32.15
CA GLN A 615 7.24 -48.45 30.89
C GLN A 615 7.19 -49.99 30.85
N HIS A 616 8.18 -50.66 31.46
CA HIS A 616 8.13 -52.12 31.66
C HIS A 616 6.91 -52.51 32.49
N ASP A 617 6.71 -51.85 33.64
CA ASP A 617 5.55 -52.09 34.51
C ASP A 617 4.20 -51.91 33.79
N LEU A 618 4.12 -50.91 32.91
CA LEU A 618 2.92 -50.64 32.12
C LEU A 618 2.69 -51.71 31.05
N LEU A 619 3.74 -52.12 30.34
CA LEU A 619 3.65 -53.18 29.32
C LEU A 619 3.37 -54.56 29.94
N ASP A 620 3.90 -54.83 31.13
CA ASP A 620 3.60 -56.05 31.89
C ASP A 620 2.11 -56.10 32.27
N LYS A 621 1.51 -54.96 32.65
CA LYS A 621 0.05 -54.84 32.87
C LYS A 621 -0.78 -55.07 31.61
N LEU A 622 -0.19 -54.88 30.43
CA LEU A 622 -0.80 -55.23 29.14
C LEU A 622 -0.53 -56.69 28.73
N GLY A 623 0.24 -57.46 29.51
CA GLY A 623 0.59 -58.85 29.22
C GLY A 623 1.81 -59.04 28.30
N LEU A 624 2.60 -58.00 28.04
CA LEU A 624 3.85 -58.08 27.26
C LEU A 624 5.05 -58.37 28.17
N LYS A 625 5.30 -59.65 28.46
CA LYS A 625 6.44 -60.11 29.25
C LYS A 625 7.76 -60.09 28.45
N PRO A 626 8.94 -59.92 29.09
CA PRO A 626 10.25 -59.89 28.42
C PRO A 626 10.59 -61.19 27.66
N GLU A 627 10.07 -62.34 28.12
CA GLU A 627 10.33 -63.66 27.55
C GLU A 627 9.81 -63.82 26.11
N THR A 628 8.69 -63.17 25.77
CA THR A 628 8.13 -63.19 24.39
C THR A 628 8.83 -62.20 23.46
N ALA A 629 9.51 -61.18 24.01
CA ALA A 629 10.18 -60.16 23.22
C ALA A 629 11.54 -60.60 22.66
N THR A 630 12.22 -61.48 23.37
CA THR A 630 13.58 -61.94 23.04
C THR A 630 13.57 -62.97 21.90
N ALA A 631 12.51 -63.78 21.80
CA ALA A 631 12.32 -64.78 20.74
C ALA A 631 12.18 -64.17 19.33
N GLY A 632 11.58 -62.98 19.21
CA GLY A 632 11.40 -62.29 17.92
C GLY A 632 12.68 -61.60 17.39
N ALA A 633 13.65 -61.31 18.26
CA ALA A 633 14.91 -60.66 17.88
C ALA A 633 15.90 -61.64 17.23
N GLN A 634 15.90 -62.91 17.64
CA GLN A 634 16.80 -63.94 17.10
C GLN A 634 16.36 -64.48 15.72
N ALA A 635 15.04 -64.48 15.41
CA ALA A 635 14.53 -64.97 14.12
C ALA A 635 14.73 -63.97 12.96
N ALA A 636 14.83 -62.67 13.24
CA ALA A 636 14.94 -61.63 12.19
C ALA A 636 16.37 -61.43 11.65
N THR A 637 17.40 -61.90 12.37
CA THR A 637 18.80 -61.78 11.92
C THR A 637 19.14 -62.80 10.81
N ALA A 638 18.31 -63.81 10.58
CA ALA A 638 18.54 -64.86 9.58
C ALA A 638 17.90 -64.62 8.19
N CYS A 639 16.97 -63.66 8.03
CA CYS A 639 16.21 -63.47 6.79
C CYS A 639 16.55 -62.21 5.97
N ALA A 640 17.65 -61.51 6.29
CA ALA A 640 18.10 -60.35 5.52
C ALA A 640 19.25 -60.73 4.55
N SER A 641 18.98 -61.67 3.65
CA SER A 641 19.83 -61.97 2.49
C SER A 641 18.92 -62.47 1.37
N ALA A 642 19.12 -61.91 0.18
CA ALA A 642 18.39 -62.13 -1.09
C ALA A 642 17.15 -61.25 -1.33
N ALA A 643 17.37 -60.17 -2.07
CA ALA A 643 16.39 -59.66 -3.04
C ALA A 643 16.33 -60.65 -4.25
N PRO A 644 15.23 -60.72 -5.01
CA PRO A 644 15.18 -59.87 -6.21
C PRO A 644 13.78 -59.39 -6.67
N VAL A 645 13.81 -58.20 -7.27
CA VAL A 645 13.16 -57.71 -8.52
C VAL A 645 12.06 -58.58 -9.19
N ARG A 646 10.86 -58.01 -9.39
CA ARG A 646 10.18 -57.74 -10.70
C ARG A 646 8.70 -57.33 -10.54
N ALA A 647 8.29 -56.31 -11.30
CA ALA A 647 6.92 -56.08 -11.80
C ALA A 647 6.80 -56.77 -13.20
N PRO A 648 5.70 -56.70 -13.99
CA PRO A 648 4.35 -56.12 -13.80
C PRO A 648 3.17 -57.04 -14.29
N GLY A 649 1.91 -56.61 -14.09
CA GLY A 649 0.75 -57.19 -14.80
C GLY A 649 -0.61 -56.76 -14.23
N GLY A 650 -1.34 -55.91 -14.95
CA GLY A 650 -2.83 -55.83 -14.88
C GLY A 650 -3.47 -56.91 -15.78
N PRO A 651 -4.78 -56.89 -16.12
CA PRO A 651 -5.74 -55.77 -16.08
C PRO A 651 -7.20 -56.15 -15.67
N GLN A 652 -8.15 -55.25 -15.97
CA GLN A 652 -9.64 -55.36 -16.04
C GLN A 652 -10.36 -55.27 -14.69
N GLY A 653 -11.25 -54.29 -14.44
CA GLY A 653 -12.37 -53.78 -15.26
C GLY A 653 -13.64 -54.10 -14.43
N ASP A 654 -14.67 -53.30 -14.26
CA ASP A 654 -15.13 -52.06 -14.85
C ASP A 654 -16.18 -51.42 -13.90
N ALA A 655 -16.56 -50.20 -14.26
CA ALA A 655 -17.90 -49.62 -14.14
C ALA A 655 -18.34 -48.86 -12.86
N GLU A 656 -18.22 -47.54 -13.03
CA GLU A 656 -19.32 -46.56 -13.00
C GLU A 656 -19.77 -45.90 -11.68
N GLY A 657 -19.61 -44.57 -11.67
CA GLY A 657 -20.78 -43.69 -11.48
C GLY A 657 -20.64 -42.57 -10.44
N THR A 658 -20.05 -41.43 -10.85
CA THR A 658 -20.51 -40.01 -10.66
C THR A 658 -21.12 -39.57 -9.31
N GLU A 659 -20.78 -38.46 -8.64
CA GLU A 659 -20.38 -37.11 -9.06
C GLU A 659 -19.50 -36.42 -7.99
N ALA A 660 -18.58 -35.58 -8.46
CA ALA A 660 -17.79 -34.66 -7.65
C ALA A 660 -18.41 -33.25 -7.69
N VAL A 661 -18.60 -32.64 -6.52
CA VAL A 661 -18.83 -31.19 -6.39
C VAL A 661 -17.85 -30.60 -5.37
N GLY A 662 -16.99 -29.72 -5.88
CA GLY A 662 -16.64 -28.45 -5.21
C GLY A 662 -15.69 -28.50 -4.01
N GLY A 663 -14.38 -28.59 -4.28
CA GLY A 663 -13.35 -28.15 -3.32
C GLY A 663 -13.03 -26.66 -3.46
N LEU A 664 -13.01 -25.92 -2.35
CA LEU A 664 -12.13 -24.78 -2.11
C LEU A 664 -11.71 -24.71 -0.62
N PRO A 665 -10.50 -24.22 -0.32
CA PRO A 665 -9.79 -24.52 0.93
C PRO A 665 -10.14 -23.56 2.08
N ALA A 666 -10.29 -24.14 3.28
CA ALA A 666 -10.46 -23.44 4.54
C ALA A 666 -9.20 -22.63 4.92
N VAL A 667 -9.30 -21.32 4.68
CA VAL A 667 -9.10 -20.21 5.63
C VAL A 667 -8.08 -20.39 6.76
N ALA A 668 -7.08 -19.51 6.70
CA ALA A 668 -6.13 -19.15 7.74
C ALA A 668 -6.80 -18.93 9.11
N ARG A 669 -6.44 -19.77 10.08
CA ARG A 669 -6.76 -19.54 11.50
C ARG A 669 -5.87 -18.44 12.06
N HIS A 670 -6.51 -17.34 12.45
CA HIS A 670 -5.94 -16.20 13.15
C HIS A 670 -5.23 -16.63 14.44
N ARG A 671 -4.07 -16.02 14.68
CA ARG A 671 -3.27 -16.14 15.91
C ARG A 671 -3.67 -15.02 16.89
N PRO A 672 -3.83 -15.26 18.21
CA PRO A 672 -4.07 -14.20 19.17
C PRO A 672 -2.82 -13.33 19.35
N LEU A 673 -2.99 -12.01 19.30
CA LEU A 673 -2.01 -11.01 19.72
C LEU A 673 -1.97 -11.00 21.25
N GLY A 674 -0.77 -11.11 21.85
CA GLY A 674 -0.60 -11.00 23.31
C GLY A 674 0.46 -11.89 23.98
N VAL A 675 1.30 -12.63 23.24
CA VAL A 675 2.42 -13.36 23.87
C VAL A 675 3.64 -12.43 23.95
N PRO A 676 4.21 -12.15 25.14
CA PRO A 676 5.41 -11.31 25.26
C PRO A 676 6.60 -11.87 24.47
N ARG A 677 7.38 -10.96 23.87
CA ARG A 677 8.55 -11.27 23.04
C ARG A 677 9.69 -11.81 23.91
N VAL A 678 10.27 -12.93 23.50
CA VAL A 678 11.38 -13.59 24.19
C VAL A 678 12.72 -12.87 23.91
N GLY A 679 13.42 -12.47 24.96
CA GLY A 679 14.88 -12.34 24.98
C GLY A 679 15.47 -11.03 25.50
N GLN A 680 14.83 -10.32 26.43
CA GLN A 680 15.43 -9.14 27.09
C GLN A 680 15.50 -9.23 28.62
N ARG A 681 15.06 -10.35 29.21
CA ARG A 681 14.98 -10.49 30.66
C ARG A 681 15.79 -11.71 31.16
N PRO A 682 16.54 -11.61 32.27
CA PRO A 682 17.32 -12.72 32.85
C PRO A 682 16.49 -14.00 33.10
N ASP A 683 15.22 -13.85 33.47
CA ASP A 683 14.21 -14.92 33.65
C ASP A 683 13.82 -15.67 32.35
N GLN A 684 14.28 -15.22 31.18
CA GLN A 684 14.02 -15.86 29.89
C GLN A 684 15.23 -16.62 29.32
N ARG A 685 16.38 -16.62 30.00
CA ARG A 685 17.58 -17.38 29.59
C ARG A 685 17.27 -18.87 29.46
N VAL A 686 16.57 -19.44 30.43
CA VAL A 686 16.11 -20.85 30.42
C VAL A 686 15.27 -21.19 29.18
N ARG A 687 14.42 -20.27 28.70
CA ARG A 687 13.62 -20.48 27.47
C ARG A 687 14.46 -20.37 26.21
N PHE A 688 15.49 -19.53 26.22
CA PHE A 688 16.45 -19.42 25.13
C PHE A 688 17.34 -20.65 25.07
N ASP A 689 17.86 -21.11 26.21
CA ASP A 689 18.69 -22.31 26.33
C ASP A 689 17.91 -23.57 25.92
N SER A 690 16.65 -23.70 26.34
CA SER A 690 15.75 -24.76 25.87
C SER A 690 15.49 -24.69 24.36
N ALA A 691 15.33 -23.49 23.80
CA ALA A 691 15.19 -23.33 22.35
C ALA A 691 16.48 -23.65 21.59
N LEU A 692 17.65 -23.38 22.19
CA LEU A 692 18.96 -23.78 21.66
C LEU A 692 19.14 -25.29 21.68
N VAL A 693 18.62 -26.01 22.67
CA VAL A 693 18.61 -27.49 22.65
C VAL A 693 17.83 -28.00 21.42
N HIS A 694 16.68 -27.40 21.10
CA HIS A 694 15.94 -27.76 19.88
C HIS A 694 16.67 -27.36 18.59
N ALA A 695 17.37 -26.22 18.59
CA ALA A 695 18.19 -25.79 17.46
C ALA A 695 19.38 -26.74 17.24
N ARG A 696 20.08 -27.14 18.32
CA ARG A 696 21.17 -28.13 18.30
C ARG A 696 20.65 -29.49 17.82
N ALA A 697 19.60 -30.02 18.43
CA ALA A 697 19.00 -31.29 18.00
C ALA A 697 18.56 -31.29 16.52
N TRP A 698 18.08 -30.14 16.01
CA TRP A 698 17.79 -30.00 14.58
C TRP A 698 19.08 -30.00 13.75
N ALA A 699 20.10 -29.24 14.17
CA ALA A 699 21.39 -29.16 13.52
C ALA A 699 22.19 -30.48 13.58
N ASP A 700 22.02 -31.30 14.62
CA ASP A 700 22.67 -32.62 14.73
C ASP A 700 22.12 -33.57 13.67
N VAL A 701 20.82 -33.48 13.35
CA VAL A 701 20.16 -34.31 12.33
C VAL A 701 20.37 -33.77 10.92
N HIS A 702 20.28 -32.45 10.72
CA HIS A 702 20.24 -31.84 9.39
C HIS A 702 21.52 -31.07 9.02
N GLY A 703 22.42 -30.84 9.97
CA GLY A 703 23.67 -30.10 9.78
C GLY A 703 23.49 -28.61 9.47
N HIS A 704 22.34 -28.00 9.79
CA HIS A 704 22.04 -26.59 9.52
C HIS A 704 20.79 -26.08 10.26
N LEU A 705 20.61 -24.76 10.36
CA LEU A 705 19.43 -24.10 10.96
C LEU A 705 18.45 -23.49 9.95
N ALA A 706 18.50 -23.88 8.67
CA ALA A 706 17.53 -23.51 7.63
C ALA A 706 16.14 -24.18 7.78
N VAL A 707 15.52 -24.01 8.95
CA VAL A 707 14.24 -24.63 9.35
C VAL A 707 13.04 -23.96 8.65
N PRO A 708 12.12 -24.71 8.03
CA PRO A 708 10.84 -24.19 7.54
C PRO A 708 10.02 -23.51 8.65
N ARG A 709 9.21 -22.52 8.28
CA ARG A 709 8.59 -21.60 9.25
C ARG A 709 7.63 -22.29 10.22
N ASP A 710 6.90 -23.28 9.73
CA ASP A 710 5.88 -24.06 10.41
C ASP A 710 6.44 -25.29 11.15
N THR A 711 7.71 -25.61 10.96
CA THR A 711 8.35 -26.77 11.58
C THR A 711 8.35 -26.67 13.09
N ARG A 712 7.90 -27.78 13.71
CA ARG A 712 7.97 -27.99 15.16
C ARG A 712 8.97 -29.11 15.45
N GLN A 713 10.02 -28.81 16.21
CA GLN A 713 10.99 -29.79 16.68
C GLN A 713 10.56 -30.25 18.07
N SER A 714 10.17 -31.51 18.22
CA SER A 714 9.70 -32.07 19.50
C SER A 714 8.62 -31.20 20.18
N GLY A 715 7.66 -30.71 19.38
CA GLY A 715 6.56 -29.85 19.83
C GLY A 715 6.89 -28.35 19.95
N PHE A 716 8.17 -27.98 20.03
CA PHE A 716 8.62 -26.58 20.04
C PHE A 716 8.57 -25.99 18.63
N ALA A 717 7.97 -24.80 18.48
CA ALA A 717 7.82 -24.12 17.18
C ALA A 717 9.15 -23.48 16.72
N LEU A 718 10.16 -24.32 16.46
CA LEU A 718 11.53 -23.95 16.12
C LEU A 718 11.59 -23.02 14.91
N GLY A 719 10.82 -23.30 13.86
CA GLY A 719 10.77 -22.47 12.65
C GLY A 719 10.34 -21.03 12.92
N MET A 720 9.26 -20.87 13.69
CA MET A 720 8.75 -19.55 14.10
C MET A 720 9.71 -18.83 15.06
N TRP A 721 10.38 -19.58 15.93
CA TRP A 721 11.35 -19.02 16.87
C TRP A 721 12.60 -18.50 16.14
N LEU A 722 13.22 -19.31 15.28
CA LEU A 722 14.37 -18.89 14.46
C LEU A 722 14.03 -17.70 13.55
N PHE A 723 12.83 -17.67 12.97
CA PHE A 723 12.34 -16.50 12.22
C PHE A 723 12.34 -15.22 13.08
N SER A 724 11.89 -15.34 14.34
CA SER A 724 11.87 -14.21 15.27
C SER A 724 13.28 -13.75 15.65
N GLN A 725 14.22 -14.68 15.86
CA GLN A 725 15.62 -14.36 16.15
C GLN A 725 16.30 -13.65 14.97
N ARG A 726 16.05 -14.10 13.73
CA ARG A 726 16.57 -13.46 12.50
C ARG A 726 16.07 -12.03 12.33
N ASN A 727 14.77 -11.80 12.56
CA ASN A 727 14.21 -10.44 12.49
C ASN A 727 14.80 -9.51 13.54
N ARG A 728 15.08 -10.04 14.73
CA ARG A 728 15.75 -9.28 15.79
C ARG A 728 17.19 -8.94 15.42
N ALA A 729 17.95 -9.88 14.89
CA ALA A 729 19.30 -9.62 14.39
C ALA A 729 19.31 -8.49 13.33
N LYS A 730 18.35 -8.55 12.38
CA LYS A 730 18.17 -7.49 11.36
C LYS A 730 17.77 -6.14 11.97
N GLN A 731 16.92 -6.13 13.00
CA GLN A 731 16.53 -4.90 13.67
C GLN A 731 17.71 -4.24 14.38
N ARG A 732 18.52 -5.01 15.13
CA ARG A 732 19.71 -4.49 15.81
C ARG A 732 20.74 -3.95 14.84
N ALA A 733 20.98 -4.65 13.73
CA ALA A 733 21.87 -4.18 12.67
C ALA A 733 21.43 -2.82 12.08
N ARG A 734 20.12 -2.60 11.90
CA ARG A 734 19.58 -1.29 11.47
C ARG A 734 19.74 -0.18 12.50
N GLN A 735 19.83 -0.54 13.78
CA GLN A 735 20.01 0.39 14.88
C GLN A 735 21.49 0.64 15.20
N GLY A 736 22.43 0.05 14.44
CA GLY A 736 23.87 0.17 14.70
C GLY A 736 24.35 -0.56 15.97
N GLU A 737 23.52 -1.44 16.55
CA GLU A 737 23.85 -2.14 17.78
C GLU A 737 24.71 -3.39 17.52
N PRO A 738 25.66 -3.75 18.43
CA PRO A 738 26.45 -4.97 18.29
C PRO A 738 25.60 -6.25 18.40
N SER A 739 26.09 -7.34 17.79
CA SER A 739 25.45 -8.66 17.89
C SER A 739 25.27 -9.04 19.36
N SER A 740 24.09 -9.57 19.72
CA SER A 740 23.89 -9.97 21.10
C SER A 740 24.71 -11.22 21.42
N PRO A 741 25.24 -11.38 22.65
CA PRO A 741 25.93 -12.60 23.06
C PRO A 741 25.08 -13.87 22.85
N HIS A 742 23.76 -13.75 22.94
CA HIS A 742 22.82 -14.85 22.68
C HIS A 742 22.72 -15.21 21.19
N LEU A 743 22.78 -14.22 20.29
CA LEU A 743 22.78 -14.50 18.85
C LEU A 743 24.10 -15.16 18.39
N ASN A 744 25.21 -14.88 19.06
CA ASN A 744 26.48 -15.57 18.80
C ASN A 744 26.40 -17.07 19.10
N GLN A 745 25.54 -17.51 20.03
CA GLN A 745 25.34 -18.94 20.30
C GLN A 745 24.60 -19.66 19.16
N LEU A 746 23.76 -18.96 18.39
CA LEU A 746 23.17 -19.50 17.16
C LEU A 746 24.18 -19.54 16.02
N ALA A 747 25.03 -18.51 15.90
CA ALA A 747 26.13 -18.49 14.95
C ALA A 747 27.15 -19.61 15.20
N ALA A 748 27.35 -20.01 16.46
CA ALA A 748 28.19 -21.15 16.82
C ALA A 748 27.59 -22.51 16.40
N ILE A 749 26.26 -22.62 16.27
CA ILE A 749 25.58 -23.85 15.82
C ILE A 749 25.55 -23.93 14.29
N ASP A 750 25.23 -22.82 13.63
CA ASP A 750 25.25 -22.71 12.18
C ASP A 750 25.71 -21.29 11.80
N PRO A 751 26.90 -21.12 11.20
CA PRO A 751 27.37 -19.81 10.75
C PRO A 751 26.39 -19.11 9.80
N TRP A 752 25.61 -19.90 9.05
CA TRP A 752 24.59 -19.42 8.12
C TRP A 752 23.18 -19.43 8.71
N TRP A 753 23.01 -19.39 10.04
CA TRP A 753 21.68 -19.36 10.65
C TRP A 753 20.86 -18.11 10.26
N ASN A 754 21.52 -16.99 9.98
CA ASN A 754 20.92 -15.73 9.50
C ASN A 754 21.69 -15.20 8.28
N PRO A 755 21.52 -15.82 7.10
CA PRO A 755 22.33 -15.49 5.93
C PRO A 755 21.88 -14.16 5.28
N PRO A 756 22.74 -13.53 4.47
CA PRO A 756 22.39 -12.33 3.70
C PRO A 756 21.53 -12.62 2.46
N TRP A 757 21.20 -13.90 2.19
CA TRP A 757 20.31 -14.34 1.10
C TRP A 757 19.01 -14.97 1.61
N ASP A 758 18.13 -15.37 0.69
CA ASP A 758 16.83 -15.95 1.02
C ASP A 758 16.95 -17.40 1.56
N LEU A 759 16.20 -17.72 2.63
CA LEU A 759 16.20 -19.05 3.25
C LEU A 759 15.65 -20.15 2.34
N HIS A 760 14.89 -19.82 1.29
CA HIS A 760 14.51 -20.77 0.25
C HIS A 760 15.72 -21.25 -0.54
N TRP A 761 16.64 -20.33 -0.90
CA TRP A 761 17.89 -20.69 -1.56
C TRP A 761 18.73 -21.62 -0.67
N GLN A 762 18.88 -21.26 0.61
CA GLN A 762 19.68 -22.03 1.57
C GLN A 762 19.11 -23.44 1.80
N ARG A 763 17.79 -23.60 1.85
CA ARG A 763 17.15 -24.92 1.96
C ARG A 763 17.37 -25.78 0.73
N ASN A 764 17.29 -25.20 -0.47
CA ASN A 764 17.57 -25.96 -1.70
C ASN A 764 19.05 -26.35 -1.79
N TYR A 765 19.96 -25.52 -1.29
CA TYR A 765 21.38 -25.87 -1.15
C TYR A 765 21.58 -27.11 -0.27
N TYR A 766 20.98 -27.16 0.92
CA TYR A 766 21.13 -28.35 1.77
C TYR A 766 20.44 -29.59 1.20
N ARG A 767 19.29 -29.43 0.52
CA ARG A 767 18.69 -30.53 -0.25
C ARG A 767 19.64 -31.07 -1.32
N ALA A 768 20.34 -30.19 -2.03
CA ALA A 768 21.36 -30.58 -2.99
C ALA A 768 22.53 -31.30 -2.31
N ARG A 769 23.08 -30.74 -1.23
CA ARG A 769 24.15 -31.36 -0.42
C ARG A 769 23.77 -32.76 0.09
N ASP A 770 22.55 -32.95 0.56
CA ASP A 770 22.10 -34.24 1.11
C ASP A 770 21.83 -35.25 -0.01
N CYS A 771 21.31 -34.80 -1.17
CA CYS A 771 21.23 -35.63 -2.38
C CYS A 771 22.60 -36.08 -2.87
N MET A 772 23.61 -35.21 -2.80
CA MET A 772 25.00 -35.54 -3.13
C MET A 772 25.58 -36.63 -2.23
N ARG A 773 25.35 -36.52 -0.92
CA ARG A 773 25.81 -37.52 0.07
C ARG A 773 25.11 -38.87 -0.10
N ALA A 774 23.91 -38.91 -0.68
CA ALA A 774 23.12 -40.12 -0.90
C ALA A 774 23.44 -40.89 -2.20
N GLY A 775 24.38 -40.42 -3.03
CA GLY A 775 25.01 -41.21 -4.11
C GLY A 775 24.08 -41.74 -5.22
N ARG A 776 23.08 -40.97 -5.67
CA ARG A 776 22.17 -41.42 -6.77
C ARG A 776 22.63 -40.92 -8.14
N GLY A 777 22.97 -41.85 -9.03
CA GLY A 777 23.40 -41.59 -10.40
C GLY A 777 22.25 -41.51 -11.43
N ALA A 778 22.31 -40.47 -12.25
CA ALA A 778 22.22 -40.47 -13.72
C ALA A 778 21.95 -39.02 -14.19
N ASP A 779 22.77 -38.56 -15.14
CA ASP A 779 22.85 -37.20 -15.71
C ASP A 779 23.09 -36.08 -14.67
N THR A 780 24.37 -35.90 -14.30
CA THR A 780 24.76 -35.05 -13.17
C THR A 780 25.76 -33.96 -13.53
N VAL A 781 25.63 -32.78 -12.92
CA VAL A 781 26.72 -31.79 -12.81
C VAL A 781 27.27 -31.92 -11.40
N GLY A 782 28.51 -32.40 -11.28
CA GLY A 782 29.14 -32.63 -9.99
C GLY A 782 28.40 -33.63 -9.09
N GLY A 783 27.65 -34.60 -9.63
CA GLY A 783 26.91 -35.63 -8.89
C GLY A 783 25.45 -35.33 -8.53
N LEU A 784 24.92 -34.14 -8.86
CA LEU A 784 23.52 -33.74 -8.57
C LEU A 784 22.54 -34.15 -9.68
N PRO A 785 21.31 -34.65 -9.35
CA PRO A 785 20.29 -34.96 -10.35
C PRO A 785 19.89 -33.72 -11.16
N VAL A 786 19.98 -33.78 -12.49
CA VAL A 786 19.54 -32.70 -13.38
C VAL A 786 18.23 -33.07 -14.09
N GLY A 787 17.24 -33.48 -13.30
CA GLY A 787 15.88 -33.74 -13.78
C GLY A 787 15.08 -32.46 -14.05
N LYS A 788 13.87 -32.63 -14.58
CA LYS A 788 12.85 -31.56 -14.65
C LYS A 788 12.22 -31.25 -13.27
N ASP A 789 12.73 -31.85 -12.21
CA ASP A 789 12.25 -31.66 -10.86
C ASP A 789 12.74 -30.31 -10.28
N ALA A 790 12.09 -29.88 -9.20
CA ALA A 790 12.35 -28.57 -8.61
C ALA A 790 13.81 -28.37 -8.18
N LEU A 791 14.53 -29.46 -7.83
CA LEU A 791 15.94 -29.41 -7.46
C LEU A 791 16.84 -29.28 -8.70
N GLY A 792 16.61 -30.07 -9.75
CA GLY A 792 17.36 -29.96 -11.01
C GLY A 792 17.22 -28.58 -11.68
N ILE A 793 16.02 -28.00 -11.65
CA ILE A 793 15.77 -26.61 -12.09
C ILE A 793 16.58 -25.61 -11.25
N TRP A 794 16.61 -25.79 -9.93
CA TRP A 794 17.33 -24.90 -9.03
C TRP A 794 18.85 -24.97 -9.27
N VAL A 795 19.41 -26.18 -9.46
CA VAL A 795 20.82 -26.41 -9.79
C VAL A 795 21.19 -25.77 -11.12
N LYS A 796 20.39 -25.98 -12.18
CA LYS A 796 20.61 -25.34 -13.50
C LYS A 796 20.69 -23.83 -13.38
N ARG A 797 19.78 -23.23 -12.60
CA ARG A 797 19.78 -21.79 -12.35
C ARG A 797 21.02 -21.31 -11.58
N GLN A 798 21.57 -22.12 -10.66
CA GLN A 798 22.81 -21.77 -9.96
C GLN A 798 24.01 -21.77 -10.91
N CYS A 799 24.11 -22.76 -11.82
CA CYS A 799 25.18 -22.80 -12.82
C CYS A 799 25.09 -21.59 -13.77
N THR A 800 23.89 -21.24 -14.25
CA THR A 800 23.70 -20.07 -15.15
C THR A 800 24.05 -18.75 -14.47
N LEU A 801 23.76 -18.62 -13.18
CA LEU A 801 23.95 -17.37 -12.43
C LEU A 801 25.25 -17.35 -11.62
N TYR A 802 26.12 -18.35 -11.77
CA TYR A 802 27.24 -18.60 -10.87
C TYR A 802 28.11 -17.36 -10.61
N GLU A 803 28.48 -16.65 -11.68
CA GLU A 803 29.29 -15.42 -11.63
C GLU A 803 28.59 -14.23 -10.95
N SER A 804 27.25 -14.25 -10.84
CA SER A 804 26.44 -13.22 -10.17
C SER A 804 26.06 -13.57 -8.73
N LEU A 805 26.38 -14.79 -8.28
CA LEU A 805 26.16 -15.21 -6.90
C LEU A 805 27.17 -14.55 -5.97
N ARG A 806 26.80 -14.40 -4.70
CA ARG A 806 27.72 -13.87 -3.68
C ARG A 806 28.92 -14.82 -3.51
N PRO A 807 30.12 -14.33 -3.13
CA PRO A 807 31.29 -15.18 -2.89
C PRO A 807 30.99 -16.36 -1.96
N ASP A 808 30.28 -16.11 -0.86
CA ASP A 808 29.89 -17.17 0.09
C ASP A 808 28.94 -18.21 -0.51
N GLN A 809 28.05 -17.81 -1.44
CA GLN A 809 27.18 -18.73 -2.14
C GLN A 809 27.95 -19.58 -3.15
N GLN A 810 28.93 -18.99 -3.85
CA GLN A 810 29.84 -19.70 -4.74
C GLN A 810 30.67 -20.72 -3.95
N HIS A 811 31.19 -20.33 -2.78
CA HIS A 811 31.93 -21.21 -1.89
C HIS A 811 31.08 -22.40 -1.41
N LEU A 812 29.85 -22.14 -0.96
CA LEU A 812 28.90 -23.20 -0.58
C LEU A 812 28.62 -24.16 -1.75
N LEU A 813 28.37 -23.63 -2.95
CA LEU A 813 28.11 -24.42 -4.15
C LEU A 813 29.33 -25.24 -4.60
N ALA A 814 30.53 -24.68 -4.52
CA ALA A 814 31.78 -25.40 -4.80
C ALA A 814 31.95 -26.59 -3.85
N ALA A 815 31.59 -26.44 -2.57
CA ALA A 815 31.64 -27.52 -1.57
C ALA A 815 30.69 -28.70 -1.85
N ILE A 816 29.72 -28.56 -2.76
CA ILE A 816 28.84 -29.64 -3.21
C ILE A 816 29.09 -30.07 -4.67
N GLY A 817 30.25 -29.69 -5.23
CA GLY A 817 30.67 -30.10 -6.58
C GLY A 817 30.24 -29.18 -7.72
N ILE A 818 29.58 -28.05 -7.44
CA ILE A 818 29.28 -27.01 -8.44
C ILE A 818 30.42 -25.99 -8.40
N THR A 819 31.55 -26.34 -9.01
CA THR A 819 32.70 -25.43 -9.16
C THR A 819 32.47 -24.42 -10.29
N PRO A 820 33.23 -23.32 -10.38
CA PRO A 820 33.15 -22.39 -11.50
C PRO A 820 33.31 -23.11 -12.86
N GLU A 821 34.21 -24.09 -12.93
CA GLU A 821 34.48 -24.88 -14.13
C GLU A 821 33.30 -25.80 -14.48
N ALA A 822 32.71 -26.47 -13.49
CA ALA A 822 31.53 -27.30 -13.66
C ALA A 822 30.30 -26.47 -14.08
N ALA A 823 30.16 -25.27 -13.52
CA ALA A 823 29.12 -24.32 -13.91
C ALA A 823 29.33 -23.82 -15.36
N ARG A 824 30.57 -23.48 -15.76
CA ARG A 824 30.92 -23.02 -17.11
C ARG A 824 30.77 -24.12 -18.16
N ALA A 825 31.23 -25.34 -17.88
CA ALA A 825 31.07 -26.50 -18.75
C ALA A 825 29.59 -26.77 -19.06
N ARG A 826 28.68 -26.46 -18.12
CA ARG A 826 27.23 -26.61 -18.28
C ARG A 826 26.57 -25.47 -19.07
N VAL A 827 27.13 -24.26 -19.01
CA VAL A 827 26.58 -23.07 -19.67
C VAL A 827 27.01 -22.96 -21.13
N GLY A 828 28.09 -23.66 -21.54
CA GLY A 828 28.63 -23.60 -22.90
C GLY A 828 29.27 -22.23 -23.22
N PRO A 829 29.96 -22.10 -24.37
CA PRO A 829 30.55 -20.83 -24.79
C PRO A 829 29.49 -19.72 -24.83
N ARG A 830 29.85 -18.56 -24.25
CA ARG A 830 28.96 -17.43 -23.97
C ARG A 830 28.26 -16.92 -25.24
N ASP A 831 27.01 -17.32 -25.42
CA ASP A 831 26.01 -16.51 -26.10
C ASP A 831 24.99 -15.98 -25.09
N SER A 832 25.33 -14.83 -24.55
CA SER A 832 24.47 -14.01 -23.70
C SER A 832 23.20 -13.57 -24.44
N ARG A 833 22.07 -14.25 -24.18
CA ARG A 833 20.71 -13.68 -24.05
C ARG A 833 19.67 -14.78 -23.84
N ARG A 834 19.33 -15.12 -22.59
CA ARG A 834 17.96 -15.50 -22.17
C ARG A 834 17.85 -15.70 -20.64
N LEU A 835 17.43 -14.62 -19.98
CA LEU A 835 16.39 -14.56 -18.95
C LEU A 835 16.48 -15.43 -17.67
N THR A 836 16.59 -14.72 -16.54
CA THR A 836 15.99 -15.14 -15.27
C THR A 836 14.47 -15.13 -15.38
N THR A 837 13.91 -16.28 -15.71
CA THR A 837 12.48 -16.54 -15.58
C THR A 837 12.26 -17.91 -14.96
N THR A 838 11.28 -18.04 -14.07
CA THR A 838 10.85 -19.34 -13.51
C THR A 838 10.35 -20.26 -14.63
N PRO A 839 10.56 -21.60 -14.58
CA PRO A 839 10.11 -22.55 -15.60
C PRO A 839 8.62 -22.42 -15.95
N ARG A 840 7.78 -22.12 -14.94
CA ARG A 840 6.35 -21.88 -15.13
C ARG A 840 6.04 -20.73 -16.09
N PHE A 841 6.83 -19.65 -16.07
CA PHE A 841 6.60 -18.53 -16.98
C PHE A 841 7.15 -18.81 -18.37
N ASP A 842 8.18 -19.66 -18.53
CA ASP A 842 8.61 -20.07 -19.87
C ASP A 842 7.54 -20.97 -20.53
N THR A 843 6.86 -21.83 -19.76
CA THR A 843 5.67 -22.57 -20.21
C THR A 843 4.48 -21.64 -20.50
N ASP A 844 4.16 -20.71 -19.61
CA ASP A 844 3.08 -19.73 -19.84
C ASP A 844 3.36 -18.82 -21.06
N VAL A 845 4.63 -18.43 -21.27
CA VAL A 845 5.06 -17.66 -22.45
C VAL A 845 5.05 -18.50 -23.71
N ALA A 846 5.19 -19.83 -23.64
CA ALA A 846 5.00 -20.68 -24.80
C ALA A 846 3.56 -20.59 -25.32
N HIS A 847 2.55 -20.56 -24.43
CA HIS A 847 1.16 -20.29 -24.83
C HIS A 847 0.99 -18.87 -25.39
N ALA A 848 1.65 -17.86 -24.80
CA ALA A 848 1.64 -16.50 -25.36
C ALA A 848 2.32 -16.42 -26.74
N ARG A 849 3.39 -17.18 -26.98
CA ARG A 849 4.04 -17.30 -28.29
C ARG A 849 3.15 -18.01 -29.29
N SER A 850 2.52 -19.12 -28.89
CA SER A 850 1.56 -19.85 -29.73
C SER A 850 0.39 -18.92 -30.12
N TYR A 851 -0.19 -18.23 -29.14
CA TYR A 851 -1.25 -17.24 -29.37
C TYR A 851 -0.80 -16.10 -30.29
N ALA A 852 0.38 -15.50 -30.04
CA ALA A 852 0.91 -14.44 -30.89
C ALA A 852 1.23 -14.93 -32.31
N ALA A 853 1.68 -16.18 -32.48
CA ALA A 853 1.92 -16.77 -33.79
C ALA A 853 0.60 -17.02 -34.56
N GLN A 854 -0.45 -17.45 -33.86
CA GLN A 854 -1.77 -17.71 -34.47
C GLN A 854 -2.54 -16.41 -34.79
N HIS A 855 -2.52 -15.43 -33.88
CA HIS A 855 -3.35 -14.23 -33.99
C HIS A 855 -2.57 -12.97 -34.43
N GLY A 856 -1.23 -13.02 -34.38
CA GLY A 856 -0.37 -11.89 -34.74
C GLY A 856 -0.40 -10.73 -33.74
N HIS A 857 -0.89 -10.96 -32.51
CA HIS A 857 -0.95 -9.97 -31.41
C HIS A 857 -1.17 -10.67 -30.06
N LEU A 858 -0.94 -9.94 -28.95
CA LEU A 858 -1.21 -10.39 -27.59
C LEU A 858 -2.41 -9.66 -26.98
N ALA A 859 -3.54 -9.65 -27.68
CA ALA A 859 -4.76 -8.95 -27.24
C ALA A 859 -5.99 -9.87 -27.10
N PRO A 860 -5.93 -10.93 -26.27
CA PRO A 860 -7.10 -11.75 -25.95
C PRO A 860 -8.12 -11.00 -25.09
N HIS A 861 -9.37 -11.43 -25.16
CA HIS A 861 -10.42 -11.06 -24.23
C HIS A 861 -10.18 -11.66 -22.84
N ALA A 862 -10.73 -11.05 -21.78
CA ALA A 862 -10.39 -11.40 -20.40
C ALA A 862 -10.71 -12.85 -19.99
N GLY A 863 -11.71 -13.47 -20.63
CA GLY A 863 -12.12 -14.87 -20.40
C GLY A 863 -11.61 -15.85 -21.46
N GLU A 864 -10.75 -15.41 -22.38
CA GLU A 864 -10.28 -16.24 -23.49
C GLU A 864 -9.18 -17.21 -23.03
N GLU A 865 -9.31 -18.47 -23.47
CA GLU A 865 -8.36 -19.55 -23.23
C GLU A 865 -7.69 -19.95 -24.56
N HIS A 866 -6.41 -20.29 -24.50
CA HIS A 866 -5.61 -20.74 -25.64
C HIS A 866 -4.96 -22.07 -25.28
N GLU A 867 -5.31 -23.15 -25.98
CA GLU A 867 -4.80 -24.51 -25.67
C GLU A 867 -5.04 -24.92 -24.20
N GLY A 868 -6.18 -24.54 -23.61
CA GLY A 868 -6.51 -24.80 -22.20
C GLY A 868 -5.79 -23.90 -21.19
N PHE A 869 -5.01 -22.92 -21.67
CA PHE A 869 -4.35 -21.91 -20.82
C PHE A 869 -5.16 -20.61 -20.78
N PRO A 870 -5.44 -20.03 -19.60
CA PRO A 870 -6.23 -18.78 -19.46
C PRO A 870 -5.42 -17.53 -19.85
N ILE A 871 -5.08 -17.41 -21.14
CA ILE A 871 -4.22 -16.37 -21.71
C ILE A 871 -4.76 -14.95 -21.46
N GLY A 872 -6.08 -14.77 -21.50
CA GLY A 872 -6.77 -13.50 -21.25
C GLY A 872 -6.50 -12.94 -19.86
N ARG A 873 -6.78 -13.77 -18.84
CA ARG A 873 -6.56 -13.45 -17.44
C ARG A 873 -5.07 -13.26 -17.13
N TRP A 874 -4.23 -14.15 -17.67
CA TRP A 874 -2.78 -14.11 -17.43
C TRP A 874 -2.14 -12.81 -17.95
N LEU A 875 -2.44 -12.39 -19.19
CA LEU A 875 -1.94 -11.13 -19.74
C LEU A 875 -2.49 -9.90 -18.99
N ALA A 876 -3.74 -9.93 -18.52
CA ALA A 876 -4.32 -8.85 -17.71
C ALA A 876 -3.57 -8.64 -16.39
N GLU A 877 -3.22 -9.72 -15.69
CA GLU A 877 -2.44 -9.68 -14.46
C GLU A 877 -1.01 -9.13 -14.69
N HIS A 878 -0.38 -9.47 -15.83
CA HIS A 878 0.95 -8.95 -16.18
C HIS A 878 0.93 -7.47 -16.56
N ARG A 879 -0.10 -7.01 -17.28
CA ARG A 879 -0.33 -5.57 -17.56
C ARG A 879 -0.51 -4.78 -16.26
N GLN A 880 -1.31 -5.29 -15.33
CA GLN A 880 -1.54 -4.65 -14.03
C GLN A 880 -0.24 -4.55 -13.21
N ARG A 881 0.59 -5.59 -13.24
CA ARG A 881 1.90 -5.60 -12.59
C ARG A 881 2.87 -4.61 -13.23
N ALA A 882 2.89 -4.50 -14.57
CA ALA A 882 3.72 -3.56 -15.29
C ALA A 882 3.37 -2.09 -14.97
N ARG A 883 2.09 -1.78 -14.72
CA ARG A 883 1.65 -0.41 -14.35
C ARG A 883 1.99 0.00 -12.91
N LYS A 884 2.15 -0.96 -11.99
CA LYS A 884 2.37 -0.70 -10.55
C LYS A 884 3.83 -0.53 -10.16
N LYS A 885 4.79 -0.97 -10.98
CA LYS A 885 6.23 -0.91 -10.66
C LYS A 885 6.92 0.17 -11.49
N SER A 886 7.76 0.99 -10.84
CA SER A 886 8.71 1.86 -11.54
C SER A 886 9.87 1.01 -12.06
N GLY A 887 9.77 0.54 -13.31
CA GLY A 887 10.83 -0.22 -13.99
C GLY A 887 10.31 -1.38 -14.86
N THR A 888 10.91 -1.56 -16.05
CA THR A 888 10.54 -2.64 -16.99
C THR A 888 11.04 -3.99 -16.50
N SER A 889 10.13 -4.80 -15.95
CA SER A 889 10.44 -6.16 -15.49
C SER A 889 10.97 -7.05 -16.63
N PRO A 890 11.82 -8.06 -16.36
CA PRO A 890 12.27 -9.01 -17.38
C PRO A 890 11.11 -9.71 -18.10
N GLN A 891 10.02 -10.00 -17.39
CA GLN A 891 8.79 -10.59 -17.93
C GLN A 891 8.09 -9.65 -18.92
N ALA A 892 8.04 -8.35 -18.61
CA ALA A 892 7.50 -7.33 -19.52
C ALA A 892 8.34 -7.19 -20.80
N ARG A 893 9.67 -7.38 -20.72
CA ARG A 893 10.55 -7.38 -21.91
C ARG A 893 10.29 -8.58 -22.82
N VAL A 894 10.01 -9.76 -22.25
CA VAL A 894 9.64 -10.94 -23.05
C VAL A 894 8.33 -10.72 -23.79
N LEU A 895 7.30 -10.24 -23.11
CA LEU A 895 6.01 -9.97 -23.76
C LEU A 895 6.11 -8.86 -24.81
N ALA A 896 6.90 -7.81 -24.53
CA ALA A 896 7.19 -6.75 -25.51
C ALA A 896 7.94 -7.24 -26.75
N SER A 897 8.75 -8.30 -26.61
CA SER A 897 9.42 -8.92 -27.76
C SER A 897 8.49 -9.78 -28.63
N LEU A 898 7.33 -10.18 -28.11
CA LEU A 898 6.31 -10.94 -28.85
C LEU A 898 5.29 -10.02 -29.50
N ASP A 899 4.89 -8.97 -28.79
CA ASP A 899 4.02 -7.92 -29.30
C ASP A 899 4.42 -6.59 -28.63
N PRO A 900 4.99 -5.61 -29.37
CA PRO A 900 5.34 -4.31 -28.83
C PRO A 900 4.16 -3.59 -28.15
N TRP A 901 2.93 -3.91 -28.57
CA TRP A 901 1.68 -3.35 -28.05
C TRP A 901 0.96 -4.31 -27.10
N TRP A 902 1.64 -5.29 -26.49
CA TRP A 902 1.02 -6.17 -25.50
C TRP A 902 0.45 -5.41 -24.27
N ASN A 903 1.03 -4.25 -23.92
CA ASN A 903 0.56 -3.33 -22.88
C ASN A 903 0.59 -1.89 -23.41
N PRO A 904 -0.39 -1.48 -24.22
CA PRO A 904 -0.37 -0.19 -24.89
C PRO A 904 -0.64 0.98 -23.92
N PRO A 905 -0.26 2.21 -24.28
CA PRO A 905 -0.61 3.41 -23.52
C PRO A 905 -2.09 3.85 -23.69
N TRP A 906 -2.86 3.20 -24.58
CA TRP A 906 -4.28 3.45 -24.80
C TRP A 906 -5.17 2.32 -24.23
N PRO A 907 -6.51 2.52 -24.14
CA PRO A 907 -7.42 1.50 -23.65
C PRO A 907 -7.44 0.23 -24.53
N MET A 908 -7.41 -0.96 -23.91
CA MET A 908 -7.47 -2.26 -24.63
C MET A 908 -8.70 -2.40 -25.55
N ARG A 909 -9.82 -1.75 -25.22
CA ARG A 909 -11.02 -1.70 -26.10
C ARG A 909 -10.71 -1.19 -27.51
N TRP A 910 -9.77 -0.26 -27.63
CA TRP A 910 -9.34 0.26 -28.92
C TRP A 910 -8.56 -0.81 -29.69
N GLN A 911 -7.65 -1.51 -29.01
CA GLN A 911 -6.85 -2.58 -29.61
C GLN A 911 -7.70 -3.79 -30.04
N TYR A 912 -8.72 -4.15 -29.27
CA TYR A 912 -9.71 -5.16 -29.68
C TYR A 912 -10.44 -4.74 -30.95
N SER A 913 -10.89 -3.48 -31.02
CA SER A 913 -11.59 -2.95 -32.19
C SER A 913 -10.67 -2.87 -33.43
N TYR A 914 -9.39 -2.55 -33.22
CA TYR A 914 -8.36 -2.56 -34.26
C TYR A 914 -8.15 -3.96 -34.84
N HIS A 915 -7.91 -4.97 -33.99
CA HIS A 915 -7.70 -6.33 -34.49
C HIS A 915 -8.96 -6.89 -35.15
N HIS A 916 -10.15 -6.59 -34.63
CA HIS A 916 -11.41 -6.94 -35.29
C HIS A 916 -11.56 -6.27 -36.67
N ALA A 917 -11.21 -4.99 -36.79
CA ALA A 917 -11.24 -4.29 -38.08
C ALA A 917 -10.18 -4.80 -39.05
N ARG A 918 -9.02 -5.26 -38.55
CA ARG A 918 -7.96 -5.89 -39.35
C ARG A 918 -8.36 -7.27 -39.87
N THR A 919 -9.06 -8.07 -39.08
CA THR A 919 -9.47 -9.43 -39.47
C THR A 919 -10.75 -9.46 -40.30
N LEU A 920 -11.68 -8.53 -40.04
CA LEU A 920 -13.00 -8.48 -40.67
C LEU A 920 -13.32 -7.03 -41.13
N PRO A 921 -12.60 -6.53 -42.16
CA PRO A 921 -12.71 -5.13 -42.59
C PRO A 921 -14.09 -4.77 -43.17
N ASP A 922 -14.78 -5.73 -43.78
CA ASP A 922 -16.04 -5.50 -44.51
C ASP A 922 -17.30 -5.51 -43.62
N THR A 923 -17.13 -5.60 -42.30
CA THR A 923 -18.27 -5.55 -41.38
C THR A 923 -18.75 -4.11 -41.17
N PRO A 924 -20.08 -3.86 -41.06
CA PRO A 924 -20.61 -2.51 -40.78
C PRO A 924 -20.02 -1.88 -39.51
N ARG A 925 -19.70 -2.73 -38.52
CA ARG A 925 -19.02 -2.35 -37.28
C ARG A 925 -17.58 -1.88 -37.52
N ALA A 926 -16.81 -2.61 -38.34
CA ALA A 926 -15.46 -2.19 -38.71
C ALA A 926 -15.48 -0.90 -39.53
N ALA A 927 -16.34 -0.79 -40.54
CA ALA A 927 -16.48 0.41 -41.37
C ALA A 927 -16.80 1.68 -40.55
N ARG A 928 -17.76 1.58 -39.61
CA ARG A 928 -18.06 2.67 -38.66
C ARG A 928 -16.87 3.02 -37.77
N TRP A 929 -16.20 2.01 -37.24
CA TRP A 929 -15.05 2.22 -36.36
C TRP A 929 -13.86 2.87 -37.09
N ILE A 930 -13.56 2.42 -38.31
CA ILE A 930 -12.52 2.97 -39.20
C ILE A 930 -12.84 4.42 -39.56
N THR A 931 -14.09 4.72 -39.90
CA THR A 931 -14.53 6.10 -40.19
C THR A 931 -14.33 7.02 -38.98
N ALA A 932 -14.69 6.55 -37.78
CA ALA A 932 -14.42 7.28 -36.54
C ALA A 932 -12.92 7.45 -36.27
N GLN A 933 -12.07 6.48 -36.62
CA GLN A 933 -10.61 6.61 -36.48
C GLN A 933 -10.03 7.63 -37.46
N ARG A 934 -10.53 7.69 -38.71
CA ARG A 934 -10.11 8.72 -39.69
C ARG A 934 -10.48 10.13 -39.23
N GLN A 935 -11.66 10.32 -38.65
CA GLN A 935 -12.08 11.61 -38.09
C GLN A 935 -11.28 12.00 -36.84
N ALA A 936 -10.96 11.02 -35.99
CA ALA A 936 -10.19 11.23 -34.76
C ALA A 936 -8.67 11.16 -34.97
N TRP A 937 -8.18 11.05 -36.21
CA TRP A 937 -6.76 10.82 -36.53
C TRP A 937 -5.80 11.76 -35.77
N PRO A 938 -6.05 13.09 -35.67
CA PRO A 938 -5.17 14.00 -34.95
C PRO A 938 -5.11 13.79 -33.43
N LEU A 939 -6.10 13.07 -32.88
CA LEU A 939 -6.23 12.77 -31.45
C LEU A 939 -5.73 11.37 -31.08
N LEU A 940 -5.36 10.55 -32.08
CA LEU A 940 -4.80 9.22 -31.87
C LEU A 940 -3.35 9.30 -31.41
N HIS A 941 -2.95 8.38 -30.54
CA HIS A 941 -1.56 8.20 -30.16
C HIS A 941 -0.71 7.84 -31.40
N PRO A 942 0.55 8.29 -31.54
CA PRO A 942 1.37 7.99 -32.72
C PRO A 942 1.44 6.50 -33.08
N GLY A 943 1.58 5.63 -32.07
CA GLY A 943 1.49 4.18 -32.26
C GLY A 943 0.15 3.66 -32.82
N GLN A 944 -0.98 4.32 -32.52
CA GLN A 944 -2.28 3.99 -33.12
C GLN A 944 -2.37 4.42 -34.57
N GLN A 945 -1.81 5.59 -34.91
CA GLN A 945 -1.72 6.07 -36.30
C GLN A 945 -0.85 5.13 -37.14
N GLN A 946 0.29 4.68 -36.60
CA GLN A 946 1.16 3.70 -37.26
C GLN A 946 0.41 2.37 -37.50
N LEU A 947 -0.23 1.81 -36.47
CA LEU A 947 -0.98 0.56 -36.59
C LEU A 947 -2.09 0.64 -37.64
N LEU A 948 -2.78 1.78 -37.75
CA LEU A 948 -3.80 2.02 -38.77
C LEU A 948 -3.19 2.17 -40.17
N ALA A 949 -2.07 2.90 -40.30
CA ALA A 949 -1.35 3.05 -41.56
C ALA A 949 -0.83 1.70 -42.07
N ASP A 950 -0.36 0.82 -41.19
CA ASP A 950 0.14 -0.52 -41.51
C ASP A 950 -0.93 -1.43 -42.15
N ILE A 951 -2.21 -1.14 -41.91
CA ILE A 951 -3.35 -1.87 -42.52
C ILE A 951 -4.05 -1.05 -43.63
N GLY A 952 -3.34 -0.06 -44.20
CA GLY A 952 -3.83 0.75 -45.32
C GLY A 952 -4.86 1.82 -44.94
N ILE A 953 -5.09 2.05 -43.65
CA ILE A 953 -5.98 3.11 -43.17
C ILE A 953 -5.12 4.36 -42.94
N SER A 954 -5.07 5.21 -43.95
CA SER A 954 -4.42 6.52 -43.86
C SER A 954 -5.46 7.65 -43.96
N VAL A 955 -5.02 8.88 -43.72
CA VAL A 955 -5.79 10.09 -44.04
C VAL A 955 -5.80 10.25 -45.56
N GLY A 956 -6.72 9.56 -46.23
CA GLY A 956 -7.02 9.79 -47.64
C GLY A 956 -7.79 11.10 -47.80
N ARG A 957 -7.32 11.95 -48.72
CA ARG A 957 -8.04 13.13 -49.27
C ARG A 957 -9.53 12.81 -49.38
N GLN A 958 -10.39 13.75 -48.97
CA GLN A 958 -11.77 13.79 -49.44
C GLN A 958 -11.73 13.71 -50.97
N LEU A 959 -12.14 12.57 -51.53
CA LEU A 959 -12.60 12.49 -52.90
C LEU A 959 -13.84 13.39 -52.97
N SER A 960 -13.66 14.52 -53.64
CA SER A 960 -14.72 15.38 -54.13
C SER A 960 -15.74 14.54 -54.89
N PHE A 961 -16.88 14.29 -54.26
CA PHE A 961 -18.08 13.81 -54.95
C PHE A 961 -18.59 14.97 -55.83
N GLN A 962 -18.22 14.96 -57.12
CA GLN A 962 -18.96 15.69 -58.13
C GLN A 962 -20.38 15.09 -58.21
N ARG A 963 -21.38 15.86 -57.79
CA ARG A 963 -22.78 15.63 -58.17
C ARG A 963 -22.93 16.00 -59.64
N GLY A 964 -22.82 15.01 -60.52
CA GLY A 964 -23.38 15.05 -61.86
C GLY A 964 -24.54 14.07 -61.94
N ARG A 965 -25.77 14.55 -61.78
CA ARG A 965 -26.97 13.88 -62.31
C ARG A 965 -27.57 14.82 -63.35
N SER A 966 -27.32 14.53 -64.62
CA SER A 966 -28.19 14.95 -65.70
C SER A 966 -29.28 13.89 -65.86
N CYS A 967 -30.53 14.34 -65.88
CA CYS A 967 -31.66 13.57 -66.38
C CYS A 967 -31.41 13.14 -67.83
N SER A 968 -31.79 11.91 -68.18
CA SER A 968 -32.45 11.54 -69.43
C SER A 968 -32.94 10.10 -69.34
N LEU A 969 -34.26 9.96 -69.45
CA LEU A 969 -35.12 8.77 -69.64
C LEU A 969 -35.27 7.80 -68.46
#